data_AF-A0A1Q3DUX1-F1
#
_entry.id   AF-A0A1Q3DUX1-F1
#
_cell.length_a   1.000
_cell.length_b   1.000
_cell.length_c   1.000
_cell.angle_alpha   90.00
_cell.angle_beta   90.00
_cell.angle_gamma   90.00
#
_symmetry.space_group_name_H-M   'P 1'
#
loop_
_entity.id
_entity.type
_entity.pdbx_description
1 polymer ?
#
loop_
_entity_poly.entity_id
_entity_poly.type
_entity_poly.pdbx_seq_one_letter_code
_entity_poly.pdbx_strand_id
1 'polypeptide(L)'
;MLLRDTRNIFTFDLPLSVAQALQALQDGLVDDQISDVDLMYLVHQLLMSLWTQHWPQDVETKFTTDPTMLFLAFRMIIPSGGFREPNQTSPVVARITYCQRLVFVLELLKNHDQPNYNASTECDRLEQYFTEKNDYTFNSLRSLQHLASTLAIKQKSLPRVVWLDRKQWDHMLYLGDSIKFADLCQVFHNIEQELVPLWEDKIMLGTKLSIDIHSALLCDDLTRKLPPYSMFKDPRNTCLHTRSALFRAIVSTPALRDQFIVGIDMANNTPRWNKVALRSWLYQYSRFNLLLMLRWEMLAGSPTRGTEMVSMLAQNTQTRPRNLYAIGPNIALVGQYHKSGAISGSDKLLPRAGDAFTADLTIQNLALARPFAQFIATVCYPNDPKVIEAYRDLLFPNMGRAFDSDELSDAMAKYSHQVLNVRLGLNAFRHVSIAFRRMLVDQATEQETDNEIIRHVEAEQAGHSEHVEQTIYAVSLDSIGEYSDQMLGVFCDASARWQIKCGIVPTGVSRSYREATAACYQDLRSKGLFAVDEFTTAESRTRALLADVKDFIKSSMTAATEDIATSLLNKLQPLLLQQQSSSTSATVVTTPPRPPPLVTTFSPTRQPTKRRGTVSIVVDSSPTKKGREFSPELSDLEEEQIRSFTKPSTLQCKFMTCICDFQFH
;
A
#
# COMPACT_ATOMS: atom_id res chain seq x y z
N MET A 1 -28.24 9.61 34.03
CA MET A 1 -27.89 9.97 35.42
C MET A 1 -26.66 10.87 35.52
N LEU A 2 -25.83 11.01 34.47
CA LEU A 2 -24.53 11.71 34.55
C LEU A 2 -24.60 13.24 34.63
N LEU A 3 -25.60 13.90 34.05
CA LEU A 3 -25.74 15.36 34.07
C LEU A 3 -27.21 15.73 34.36
N ARG A 4 -27.59 15.76 35.64
CA ARG A 4 -28.89 16.24 36.13
C ARG A 4 -28.76 16.88 37.50
N ASP A 5 -28.70 18.21 37.52
CA ASP A 5 -29.30 18.98 38.62
C ASP A 5 -30.81 18.65 38.66
N THR A 6 -31.41 18.63 39.86
CA THR A 6 -32.86 18.46 40.05
C THR A 6 -33.70 19.54 39.38
N ARG A 7 -33.08 20.65 38.95
CA ARG A 7 -33.67 21.80 38.25
C ARG A 7 -33.62 21.72 36.72
N ASN A 8 -33.12 20.63 36.14
CA ASN A 8 -33.11 20.37 34.68
C ASN A 8 -32.26 21.35 33.82
N ILE A 9 -31.42 22.20 34.43
CA ILE A 9 -30.51 23.11 33.74
C ILE A 9 -29.07 22.71 34.07
N PHE A 10 -28.22 22.57 33.05
CA PHE A 10 -26.76 22.48 33.22
C PHE A 10 -26.16 23.86 32.96
N THR A 11 -26.05 24.69 34.01
CA THR A 11 -25.41 26.00 33.92
C THR A 11 -23.90 25.82 33.87
N PHE A 12 -23.31 26.05 32.71
CA PHE A 12 -21.87 26.08 32.53
C PHE A 12 -21.48 27.37 31.78
N ASP A 13 -20.82 28.28 32.49
CA ASP A 13 -20.44 29.58 31.96
C ASP A 13 -19.25 29.43 31.00
N LEU A 14 -19.53 29.53 29.70
CA LEU A 14 -18.50 29.48 28.68
C LEU A 14 -17.54 30.68 28.81
N PRO A 15 -16.22 30.49 28.68
CA PRO A 15 -15.26 31.58 28.59
C PRO A 15 -15.66 32.57 27.48
N LEU A 16 -15.45 33.87 27.72
CA LEU A 16 -15.97 34.94 26.86
C LEU A 16 -15.56 34.78 25.38
N SER A 17 -14.33 34.33 25.11
CA SER A 17 -13.83 34.01 23.77
C SER A 17 -14.65 32.92 23.08
N VAL A 18 -14.94 31.81 23.79
CA VAL A 18 -15.74 30.69 23.30
C VAL A 18 -17.19 31.13 23.09
N ALA A 19 -17.76 31.91 24.01
CA ALA A 19 -19.11 32.44 23.88
C ALA A 19 -19.25 33.39 22.68
N GLN A 20 -18.27 34.28 22.45
CA GLN A 20 -18.24 35.18 21.30
C GLN A 20 -18.08 34.44 19.97
N ALA A 21 -17.17 33.46 19.89
CA ALA A 21 -16.99 32.65 18.69
C ALA A 21 -18.21 31.76 18.39
N LEU A 22 -18.91 31.27 19.43
CA LEU A 22 -20.15 30.52 19.29
C LEU A 22 -21.29 31.42 18.76
N GLN A 23 -21.43 32.63 19.31
CA GLN A 23 -22.43 33.60 18.83
C GLN A 23 -22.15 33.98 17.37
N ALA A 24 -20.91 34.29 17.01
CA ALA A 24 -20.54 34.63 15.64
C ALA A 24 -20.85 33.50 14.64
N LEU A 25 -20.65 32.24 15.03
CA LEU A 25 -21.06 31.08 14.23
C LEU A 25 -22.59 30.92 14.16
N GLN A 26 -23.33 31.19 15.24
CA GLN A 26 -24.79 31.15 15.25
C GLN A 26 -25.39 32.24 14.35
N ASP A 27 -24.86 33.46 14.42
CA ASP A 27 -25.27 34.58 13.56
C ASP A 27 -25.01 34.26 12.09
N GLY A 28 -23.81 33.74 11.77
CA GLY A 28 -23.44 33.32 10.42
C GLY A 28 -24.23 32.11 9.89
N LEU A 29 -24.71 31.21 10.75
CA LEU A 29 -25.60 30.10 10.36
C LEU A 29 -27.05 30.54 10.05
N VAL A 30 -27.40 31.80 10.32
CA VAL A 30 -28.72 32.40 10.04
C VAL A 30 -28.64 33.41 8.88
N ASP A 31 -27.44 33.73 8.40
CA ASP A 31 -27.24 34.58 7.22
C ASP A 31 -27.33 33.78 5.91
N ASP A 32 -28.48 33.87 5.24
CA ASP A 32 -28.73 33.28 3.90
C ASP A 32 -27.73 33.75 2.80
N GLN A 33 -26.85 34.72 3.07
CA GLN A 33 -25.85 35.24 2.12
C GLN A 33 -24.39 34.89 2.49
N ILE A 34 -24.14 34.16 3.58
CA ILE A 34 -22.77 33.77 3.95
C ILE A 34 -22.14 32.84 2.91
N SER A 35 -20.84 32.98 2.65
CA SER A 35 -20.11 32.03 1.79
C SER A 35 -19.65 30.81 2.58
N ASP A 36 -19.51 29.66 1.90
CA ASP A 36 -18.89 28.45 2.45
C ASP A 36 -17.52 28.73 3.11
N VAL A 37 -16.78 29.72 2.58
CA VAL A 37 -15.43 30.08 3.04
C VAL A 37 -15.49 30.89 4.34
N ASP A 38 -16.45 31.80 4.46
CA ASP A 38 -16.62 32.61 5.68
C ASP A 38 -17.20 31.77 6.81
N LEU A 39 -18.17 30.89 6.50
CA LEU A 39 -18.70 29.91 7.44
C LEU A 39 -17.61 28.93 7.91
N MET A 40 -16.72 28.49 7.01
CA MET A 40 -15.52 27.70 7.36
C MET A 40 -14.63 28.45 8.36
N TYR A 41 -14.41 29.76 8.18
CA TYR A 41 -13.63 30.56 9.12
C TYR A 41 -14.32 30.78 10.48
N LEU A 42 -15.65 30.90 10.53
CA LEU A 42 -16.39 30.96 11.80
C LEU A 42 -16.26 29.64 12.58
N VAL A 43 -16.39 28.49 11.91
CA VAL A 43 -16.16 27.18 12.55
C VAL A 43 -14.71 27.05 13.01
N HIS A 44 -13.73 27.50 12.21
CA HIS A 44 -12.31 27.53 12.60
C HIS A 44 -12.07 28.37 13.86
N GLN A 45 -12.65 29.57 13.96
CA GLN A 45 -12.53 30.44 15.13
C GLN A 45 -13.13 29.81 16.40
N LEU A 46 -14.29 29.16 16.31
CA LEU A 46 -14.89 28.44 17.43
C LEU A 46 -14.02 27.26 17.87
N LEU A 47 -13.53 26.44 16.92
CA LEU A 47 -12.69 25.29 17.24
C LEU A 47 -11.32 25.69 17.82
N MET A 48 -10.69 26.77 17.31
CA MET A 48 -9.50 27.37 17.92
C MET A 48 -9.79 27.83 19.36
N SER A 49 -10.91 28.52 19.58
CA SER A 49 -11.30 29.01 20.91
C SER A 49 -11.58 27.86 21.89
N LEU A 50 -12.17 26.76 21.43
CA LEU A 50 -12.44 25.58 22.24
C LEU A 50 -11.16 24.80 22.59
N TRP A 51 -10.21 24.66 21.66
CA TRP A 51 -9.04 23.78 21.82
C TRP A 51 -7.76 24.47 22.30
N THR A 52 -7.72 25.81 22.30
CA THR A 52 -6.66 26.58 22.98
C THR A 52 -7.05 27.00 24.41
N GLN A 53 -8.31 26.80 24.81
CA GLN A 53 -8.80 27.06 26.15
C GLN A 53 -8.37 25.96 27.14
N HIS A 54 -7.98 26.35 28.35
CA HIS A 54 -7.79 25.44 29.48
C HIS A 54 -9.14 25.10 30.13
N TRP A 55 -9.41 23.81 30.34
CA TRP A 55 -10.69 23.31 30.86
C TRP A 55 -10.48 22.59 32.20
N PRO A 56 -10.52 23.32 33.34
CA PRO A 56 -10.27 22.73 34.65
C PRO A 56 -11.35 21.69 35.00
N GLN A 57 -10.98 20.64 35.74
CA GLN A 57 -11.98 19.71 36.27
C GLN A 57 -12.91 20.44 37.25
N ASP A 58 -14.19 20.09 37.21
CA ASP A 58 -15.16 20.59 38.17
C ASP A 58 -14.81 20.11 39.59
N VAL A 59 -14.82 21.03 40.56
CA VAL A 59 -14.26 20.78 41.90
C VAL A 59 -15.15 19.85 42.73
N GLU A 60 -16.47 19.88 42.52
CA GLU A 60 -17.45 19.09 43.27
C GLU A 60 -17.61 17.69 42.68
N THR A 61 -17.88 17.60 41.37
CA THR A 61 -18.19 16.35 40.67
C THR A 61 -16.97 15.62 40.12
N LYS A 62 -15.83 16.32 39.95
CA LYS A 62 -14.60 15.82 39.30
C LYS A 62 -14.77 15.41 37.84
N PHE A 63 -15.86 15.82 37.19
CA PHE A 63 -15.99 15.67 35.74
C PHE A 63 -15.17 16.73 35.00
N THR A 64 -14.85 16.43 33.74
CA THR A 64 -14.25 17.40 32.82
C THR A 64 -15.28 18.44 32.41
N THR A 65 -14.85 19.70 32.35
CA THR A 65 -15.65 20.82 31.84
C THR A 65 -15.49 21.03 30.32
N ASP A 66 -14.55 20.32 29.69
CA ASP A 66 -14.20 20.45 28.27
C ASP A 66 -15.41 20.04 27.39
N PRO A 67 -15.99 20.98 26.60
CA PRO A 67 -17.13 20.68 25.74
C PRO A 67 -16.87 19.57 24.72
N THR A 68 -15.62 19.40 24.28
CA THR A 68 -15.20 18.33 23.35
C THR A 68 -15.24 16.97 24.02
N MET A 69 -14.78 16.90 25.28
CA MET A 69 -14.79 15.65 26.06
C MET A 69 -16.21 15.29 26.53
N LEU A 70 -17.05 16.29 26.86
CA LEU A 70 -18.47 16.10 27.14
C LEU A 70 -19.23 15.61 25.89
N PHE A 71 -19.03 16.25 24.74
CA PHE A 71 -19.56 15.78 23.44
C PHE A 71 -19.13 14.34 23.15
N LEU A 72 -17.85 14.01 23.33
CA LEU A 72 -17.35 12.66 23.12
C LEU A 72 -18.04 11.65 24.06
N ALA A 73 -18.19 11.98 25.35
CA ALA A 73 -18.88 11.12 26.32
C ALA A 73 -20.33 10.86 25.91
N PHE A 74 -21.09 11.89 25.50
CA PHE A 74 -22.43 11.73 24.95
C PHE A 74 -22.45 10.89 23.67
N ARG A 75 -21.50 11.12 22.74
CA ARG A 75 -21.41 10.38 21.46
C ARG A 75 -21.05 8.90 21.66
N MET A 76 -20.46 8.54 22.81
CA MET A 76 -20.22 7.15 23.22
C MET A 76 -21.45 6.46 23.83
N ILE A 77 -22.57 7.15 24.10
CA ILE A 77 -23.79 6.48 24.57
C ILE A 77 -24.46 5.73 23.41
N ILE A 78 -24.91 4.51 23.66
CA ILE A 78 -25.70 3.69 22.72
C ILE A 78 -27.20 3.74 23.07
N PRO A 79 -28.13 3.44 22.14
CA PRO A 79 -29.57 3.60 22.38
C PRO A 79 -30.16 2.84 23.57
N SER A 80 -29.48 1.81 24.07
CA SER A 80 -29.85 1.08 25.30
C SER A 80 -29.41 1.77 26.60
N GLY A 81 -28.79 2.95 26.53
CA GLY A 81 -28.28 3.71 27.69
C GLY A 81 -26.91 3.25 28.21
N GLY A 82 -26.30 2.23 27.61
CA GLY A 82 -24.91 1.84 27.86
C GLY A 82 -23.91 2.74 27.14
N PHE A 83 -22.62 2.44 27.33
CA PHE A 83 -21.53 3.05 26.56
C PHE A 83 -21.00 2.09 25.47
N ARG A 84 -20.39 2.65 24.43
CA ARG A 84 -19.62 1.93 23.40
C ARG A 84 -18.39 1.24 24.01
N GLU A 85 -18.06 0.07 23.46
CA GLU A 85 -16.85 -0.67 23.81
C GLU A 85 -15.57 0.10 23.39
N PRO A 86 -14.40 -0.12 24.04
CA PRO A 86 -13.16 0.59 23.74
C PRO A 86 -12.74 0.57 22.26
N ASN A 87 -13.01 -0.53 21.55
CA ASN A 87 -12.76 -0.70 20.13
C ASN A 87 -13.62 0.19 19.22
N GLN A 88 -14.77 0.66 19.70
CA GLN A 88 -15.68 1.61 19.03
C GLN A 88 -15.40 3.07 19.42
N THR A 89 -14.68 3.30 20.52
CA THR A 89 -14.31 4.63 21.02
C THR A 89 -13.11 5.21 20.26
N SER A 90 -12.00 4.46 20.14
CA SER A 90 -10.78 4.94 19.47
C SER A 90 -10.98 5.53 18.05
N PRO A 91 -11.87 5.01 17.18
CA PRO A 91 -12.13 5.59 15.87
C PRO A 91 -12.78 6.98 15.91
N VAL A 92 -13.64 7.27 16.89
CA VAL A 92 -14.29 8.59 17.01
C VAL A 92 -13.29 9.61 17.54
N VAL A 93 -12.50 9.24 18.57
CA VAL A 93 -11.42 10.08 19.08
C VAL A 93 -10.42 10.42 17.97
N ALA A 94 -10.05 9.44 17.13
CA ALA A 94 -9.15 9.66 15.99
C ALA A 94 -9.69 10.70 14.97
N ARG A 95 -11.01 10.76 14.74
CA ARG A 95 -11.61 11.80 13.88
C ARG A 95 -11.47 13.20 14.50
N ILE A 96 -11.75 13.34 15.80
CA ILE A 96 -11.64 14.62 16.51
C ILE A 96 -10.17 15.09 16.55
N THR A 97 -9.23 14.20 16.88
CA THR A 97 -7.78 14.49 16.85
C THR A 97 -7.27 14.85 15.44
N TYR A 98 -7.87 14.29 14.38
CA TYR A 98 -7.55 14.69 13.00
C TYR A 98 -8.12 16.07 12.66
N CYS A 99 -9.35 16.38 13.09
CA CYS A 99 -9.97 17.69 12.94
C CYS A 99 -9.16 18.79 13.67
N GLN A 100 -8.69 18.52 14.89
CA GLN A 100 -7.73 19.38 15.62
C GLN A 100 -6.49 19.69 14.79
N ARG A 101 -5.84 18.67 14.24
CA ARG A 101 -4.65 18.86 13.39
C ARG A 101 -4.95 19.71 12.15
N LEU A 102 -6.12 19.55 11.52
CA LEU A 102 -6.52 20.40 10.39
C LEU A 102 -6.77 21.86 10.81
N VAL A 103 -7.35 22.11 11.99
CA VAL A 103 -7.58 23.47 12.51
C VAL A 103 -6.25 24.20 12.80
N PHE A 104 -5.27 23.53 13.41
CA PHE A 104 -3.95 24.13 13.63
C PHE A 104 -3.15 24.32 12.33
N VAL A 105 -3.25 23.40 11.37
CA VAL A 105 -2.67 23.59 10.02
C VAL A 105 -3.31 24.76 9.28
N LEU A 106 -4.63 24.97 9.43
CA LEU A 106 -5.31 26.13 8.83
C LEU A 106 -4.90 27.45 9.50
N GLU A 107 -4.74 27.49 10.83
CA GLU A 107 -4.24 28.69 11.54
C GLU A 107 -2.80 29.04 11.14
N LEU A 108 -1.92 28.04 10.96
CA LEU A 108 -0.57 28.25 10.42
C LEU A 108 -0.61 28.88 9.03
N LEU A 109 -1.36 28.28 8.10
CA LEU A 109 -1.42 28.75 6.70
C LEU A 109 -2.11 30.12 6.52
N LYS A 110 -2.98 30.51 7.46
CA LYS A 110 -3.74 31.78 7.43
C LYS A 110 -2.89 33.04 7.27
N ASN A 111 -1.66 33.03 7.78
CA ASN A 111 -0.73 34.16 7.71
C ASN A 111 0.43 33.95 6.73
N HIS A 112 0.44 32.87 5.94
CA HIS A 112 1.64 32.46 5.19
C HIS A 112 2.10 33.44 4.09
N ASP A 113 1.19 34.27 3.56
CA ASP A 113 1.50 35.32 2.59
C ASP A 113 2.14 36.58 3.21
N GLN A 114 2.26 36.68 4.53
CA GLN A 114 2.86 37.85 5.17
C GLN A 114 4.40 37.81 5.05
N PRO A 115 5.07 38.94 4.70
CA PRO A 115 6.51 38.95 4.39
C PRO A 115 7.44 38.69 5.58
N ASN A 116 6.91 38.58 6.79
CA ASN A 116 7.64 38.21 8.02
C ASN A 116 7.15 36.87 8.62
N TYR A 117 6.34 36.09 7.90
CA TYR A 117 5.83 34.82 8.39
C TYR A 117 6.96 33.79 8.55
N ASN A 118 7.00 33.11 9.70
CA ASN A 118 7.89 31.99 9.96
C ASN A 118 7.06 30.80 10.47
N ALA A 119 7.00 29.75 9.66
CA ALA A 119 6.21 28.55 9.96
C ALA A 119 6.68 27.82 11.23
N SER A 120 7.99 27.85 11.55
CA SER A 120 8.50 27.27 12.79
C SER A 120 8.01 28.07 13.99
N THR A 121 8.22 29.40 13.99
CA THR A 121 7.85 30.25 15.13
C THR A 121 6.36 30.22 15.45
N GLU A 122 5.50 30.13 14.43
CA GLU A 122 4.06 29.99 14.62
C GLU A 122 3.65 28.57 15.03
N CYS A 123 4.41 27.54 14.62
CA CYS A 123 4.26 26.17 15.12
C CYS A 123 4.63 26.11 16.61
N ASP A 124 5.77 26.67 17.00
CA ASP A 124 6.26 26.75 18.39
C ASP A 124 5.23 27.45 19.31
N ARG A 125 4.57 28.52 18.81
CA ARG A 125 3.48 29.22 19.52
C ARG A 125 2.28 28.32 19.82
N LEU A 126 1.97 27.40 18.90
CA LEU A 126 0.78 26.56 18.92
C LEU A 126 1.03 25.13 19.45
N GLU A 127 2.29 24.69 19.53
CA GLU A 127 2.70 23.31 19.86
C GLU A 127 1.97 22.75 21.09
N GLN A 128 1.88 23.55 22.16
CA GLN A 128 1.26 23.15 23.42
C GLN A 128 -0.18 22.65 23.27
N TYR A 129 -0.93 23.13 22.28
CA TYR A 129 -2.35 22.79 22.09
C TYR A 129 -2.56 21.52 21.24
N PHE A 130 -1.54 21.02 20.54
CA PHE A 130 -1.59 19.81 19.72
C PHE A 130 -0.54 18.75 20.05
N THR A 131 0.06 18.84 21.24
CA THR A 131 1.01 17.85 21.78
C THR A 131 0.48 17.16 23.03
N GLU A 132 1.01 15.97 23.33
CA GLU A 132 0.71 15.24 24.56
C GLU A 132 1.55 15.79 25.73
N LYS A 133 1.07 15.60 26.97
CA LYS A 133 1.62 16.10 28.25
C LYS A 133 1.31 17.57 28.60
N ASN A 134 0.68 18.35 27.73
CA ASN A 134 0.14 19.67 28.04
C ASN A 134 -1.34 19.58 28.43
N ASP A 135 -1.85 20.45 29.33
CA ASP A 135 -3.19 20.27 29.93
C ASP A 135 -4.33 20.88 29.08
N TYR A 136 -4.42 20.44 27.82
CA TYR A 136 -5.43 20.87 26.84
C TYR A 136 -6.21 19.69 26.25
N THR A 137 -7.32 19.98 25.56
CA THR A 137 -8.23 18.98 24.95
C THR A 137 -7.50 17.88 24.17
N PHE A 138 -6.47 18.23 23.40
CA PHE A 138 -5.70 17.26 22.61
C PHE A 138 -5.08 16.17 23.49
N ASN A 139 -4.45 16.53 24.60
CA ASN A 139 -3.84 15.58 25.54
C ASN A 139 -4.90 14.68 26.22
N SER A 140 -6.06 15.23 26.57
CA SER A 140 -7.19 14.49 27.13
C SER A 140 -7.73 13.45 26.13
N LEU A 141 -7.93 13.84 24.87
CA LEU A 141 -8.33 12.95 23.78
C LEU A 141 -7.28 11.85 23.55
N ARG A 142 -6.00 12.21 23.46
CA ARG A 142 -4.90 11.25 23.24
C ARG A 142 -4.75 10.26 24.38
N SER A 143 -4.80 10.73 25.62
CA SER A 143 -4.79 9.87 26.82
C SER A 143 -5.93 8.85 26.81
N LEU A 144 -7.14 9.29 26.45
CA LEU A 144 -8.30 8.41 26.29
C LEU A 144 -8.14 7.46 25.10
N GLN A 145 -7.54 7.90 23.99
CA GLN A 145 -7.26 7.04 22.83
C GLN A 145 -6.25 5.94 23.16
N HIS A 146 -5.18 6.26 23.90
CA HIS A 146 -4.19 5.29 24.39
C HIS A 146 -4.82 4.27 25.33
N LEU A 147 -5.66 4.73 26.28
CA LEU A 147 -6.38 3.86 27.21
C LEU A 147 -7.37 2.94 26.47
N ALA A 148 -8.22 3.49 25.60
CA ALA A 148 -9.21 2.74 24.84
C ALA A 148 -8.54 1.70 23.91
N SER A 149 -7.44 2.06 23.26
CA SER A 149 -6.65 1.14 22.43
C SER A 149 -5.98 0.04 23.27
N THR A 150 -5.43 0.39 24.44
CA THR A 150 -4.87 -0.57 25.40
C THR A 150 -5.92 -1.57 25.90
N LEU A 151 -7.13 -1.11 26.18
CA LEU A 151 -8.24 -1.96 26.60
C LEU A 151 -8.73 -2.86 25.45
N ALA A 152 -8.87 -2.31 24.24
CA ALA A 152 -9.26 -3.06 23.04
C ALA A 152 -8.24 -4.15 22.65
N ILE A 153 -6.94 -3.93 22.89
CA ILE A 153 -5.88 -4.95 22.70
C ILE A 153 -5.95 -6.04 23.78
N LYS A 154 -6.32 -5.70 25.02
CA LYS A 154 -6.45 -6.65 26.13
C LYS A 154 -7.76 -7.47 26.07
N GLN A 155 -8.84 -6.90 25.54
CA GLN A 155 -10.09 -7.59 25.26
C GLN A 155 -9.92 -8.57 24.09
N LYS A 156 -9.69 -9.85 24.38
CA LYS A 156 -9.70 -10.91 23.36
C LYS A 156 -11.11 -11.05 22.76
N SER A 157 -11.28 -10.55 21.54
CA SER A 157 -12.48 -10.78 20.75
C SER A 157 -12.59 -12.25 20.30
N LEU A 158 -13.82 -12.72 20.07
CA LEU A 158 -14.04 -14.01 19.42
C LEU A 158 -13.57 -13.95 17.96
N PRO A 159 -12.99 -15.04 17.43
CA PRO A 159 -12.44 -15.04 16.07
C PRO A 159 -13.54 -14.91 15.02
N ARG A 160 -13.34 -14.00 14.05
CA ARG A 160 -14.25 -13.81 12.90
C ARG A 160 -14.20 -14.96 11.89
N VAL A 161 -13.17 -15.81 11.97
CA VAL A 161 -12.95 -16.98 11.09
C VAL A 161 -12.75 -18.22 11.96
N VAL A 162 -13.46 -19.31 11.64
CA VAL A 162 -13.31 -20.62 12.28
C VAL A 162 -13.15 -21.69 11.21
N TRP A 163 -11.98 -22.32 11.16
CA TRP A 163 -11.68 -23.43 10.25
C TRP A 163 -12.46 -24.69 10.62
N LEU A 164 -13.22 -25.22 9.66
CA LEU A 164 -14.00 -26.44 9.79
C LEU A 164 -13.17 -27.66 9.44
N ASP A 165 -12.55 -27.67 8.25
CA ASP A 165 -11.43 -28.56 7.96
C ASP A 165 -10.10 -27.98 8.47
N ARG A 166 -9.18 -28.87 8.84
CA ARG A 166 -7.84 -28.58 9.35
C ARG A 166 -6.75 -29.44 8.68
N LYS A 167 -6.99 -29.90 7.45
CA LYS A 167 -6.09 -30.77 6.67
C LYS A 167 -5.75 -30.19 5.31
N GLN A 168 -6.77 -29.74 4.58
CA GLN A 168 -6.70 -29.05 3.29
C GLN A 168 -6.95 -27.54 3.45
N TRP A 169 -7.65 -27.12 4.53
CA TRP A 169 -8.06 -25.74 4.80
C TRP A 169 -8.91 -25.13 3.66
N ASP A 170 -9.72 -25.97 3.02
CA ASP A 170 -10.54 -25.62 1.86
C ASP A 170 -11.86 -24.92 2.23
N HIS A 171 -12.31 -24.99 3.49
CA HIS A 171 -13.52 -24.33 3.96
C HIS A 171 -13.49 -23.87 5.44
N MET A 172 -14.16 -22.76 5.70
CA MET A 172 -14.26 -22.10 7.01
C MET A 172 -15.63 -21.46 7.23
N LEU A 173 -15.96 -21.19 8.49
CA LEU A 173 -17.00 -20.23 8.84
C LEU A 173 -16.39 -18.83 8.92
N TYR A 174 -16.98 -17.85 8.24
CA TYR A 174 -16.72 -16.43 8.43
C TYR A 174 -17.97 -15.79 9.04
N LEU A 175 -17.85 -15.26 10.26
CA LEU A 175 -18.97 -14.74 11.08
C LEU A 175 -20.15 -15.72 11.33
N GLY A 176 -20.01 -16.99 10.96
CA GLY A 176 -21.04 -18.02 11.03
C GLY A 176 -21.43 -18.60 9.67
N ASP A 177 -21.17 -17.87 8.57
CA ASP A 177 -21.47 -18.31 7.22
C ASP A 177 -20.36 -19.20 6.65
N SER A 178 -20.72 -20.29 5.99
CA SER A 178 -19.76 -21.22 5.37
C SER A 178 -19.22 -20.67 4.04
N ILE A 179 -17.89 -20.56 3.94
CA ILE A 179 -17.17 -20.14 2.74
C ILE A 179 -16.16 -21.23 2.37
N LYS A 180 -16.24 -21.72 1.13
CA LYS A 180 -15.22 -22.60 0.54
C LYS A 180 -14.29 -21.82 -0.37
N PHE A 181 -13.05 -22.28 -0.48
CA PHE A 181 -12.05 -21.69 -1.35
C PHE A 181 -12.39 -21.85 -2.84
N ALA A 182 -12.91 -23.01 -3.26
CA ALA A 182 -13.34 -23.24 -4.65
C ALA A 182 -14.48 -22.29 -5.06
N ASP A 183 -15.46 -22.11 -4.17
CA ASP A 183 -16.60 -21.20 -4.40
C ASP A 183 -16.10 -19.73 -4.48
N LEU A 184 -15.06 -19.35 -3.72
CA LEU A 184 -14.39 -18.05 -3.84
C LEU A 184 -13.64 -17.90 -5.18
N CYS A 185 -12.94 -18.94 -5.64
CA CYS A 185 -12.25 -18.92 -6.93
C CYS A 185 -13.25 -18.73 -8.09
N GLN A 186 -14.43 -19.35 -8.00
CA GLN A 186 -15.50 -19.21 -8.98
C GLN A 186 -16.04 -17.77 -9.07
N VAL A 187 -15.97 -16.96 -7.99
CA VAL A 187 -16.27 -15.51 -8.07
C VAL A 187 -15.33 -14.81 -9.05
N PHE A 188 -14.02 -15.11 -9.01
CA PHE A 188 -13.02 -14.51 -9.90
C PHE A 188 -13.23 -14.91 -11.37
N HIS A 189 -13.67 -16.15 -11.61
CA HIS A 189 -14.02 -16.67 -12.94
C HIS A 189 -15.28 -15.99 -13.49
N ASN A 190 -16.31 -15.77 -12.66
CA ASN A 190 -17.54 -15.11 -13.07
C ASN A 190 -17.30 -13.64 -13.48
N ILE A 191 -16.41 -12.92 -12.77
CA ILE A 191 -16.01 -11.55 -13.13
C ILE A 191 -15.23 -11.55 -14.46
N GLU A 192 -14.40 -12.56 -14.72
CA GLU A 192 -13.67 -12.74 -15.98
C GLU A 192 -14.61 -12.92 -17.17
N GLN A 193 -15.63 -13.79 -17.03
CA GLN A 193 -16.62 -14.06 -18.06
C GLN A 193 -17.57 -12.87 -18.32
N GLU A 194 -17.77 -11.95 -17.36
CA GLU A 194 -18.45 -10.68 -17.63
C GLU A 194 -17.51 -9.66 -18.32
N LEU A 195 -16.23 -9.64 -17.97
CA LEU A 195 -15.23 -8.70 -18.50
C LEU A 195 -14.97 -8.88 -20.00
N VAL A 196 -14.84 -10.11 -20.51
CA VAL A 196 -14.53 -10.37 -21.93
C VAL A 196 -15.58 -9.78 -22.89
N PRO A 197 -16.88 -10.14 -22.84
CA PRO A 197 -17.89 -9.58 -23.75
C PRO A 197 -18.16 -8.10 -23.47
N LEU A 198 -17.97 -7.62 -22.24
CA LEU A 198 -18.06 -6.19 -21.93
C LEU A 198 -16.96 -5.41 -22.67
N TRP A 199 -15.72 -5.90 -22.64
CA TRP A 199 -14.60 -5.36 -23.39
C TRP A 199 -14.80 -5.45 -24.90
N GLU A 200 -15.03 -6.65 -25.44
CA GLU A 200 -15.09 -6.87 -26.90
C GLU A 200 -16.32 -6.21 -27.54
N ASP A 201 -17.53 -6.40 -27.00
CA ASP A 201 -18.75 -5.90 -27.63
C ASP A 201 -19.06 -4.43 -27.30
N LYS A 202 -18.74 -3.97 -26.10
CA LYS A 202 -19.23 -2.66 -25.61
C LYS A 202 -18.14 -1.59 -25.59
N ILE A 203 -16.91 -1.95 -25.23
CA ILE A 203 -15.79 -0.99 -25.23
C ILE A 203 -15.14 -0.94 -26.61
N MET A 204 -14.77 -2.09 -27.15
CA MET A 204 -14.11 -2.24 -28.46
C MET A 204 -15.09 -2.38 -29.63
N LEU A 205 -16.40 -2.47 -29.37
CA LEU A 205 -17.48 -2.38 -30.36
C LEU A 205 -17.37 -3.43 -31.49
N GLY A 206 -16.90 -4.64 -31.15
CA GLY A 206 -16.63 -5.73 -32.10
C GLY A 206 -15.41 -5.50 -33.01
N THR A 207 -14.64 -4.42 -32.82
CA THR A 207 -13.44 -4.16 -33.61
C THR A 207 -12.30 -5.09 -33.18
N LYS A 208 -11.64 -5.73 -34.16
CA LYS A 208 -10.54 -6.69 -33.92
C LYS A 208 -9.20 -5.99 -33.66
N LEU A 209 -9.22 -4.92 -32.87
CA LEU A 209 -8.01 -4.22 -32.43
C LEU A 209 -7.41 -4.92 -31.21
N SER A 210 -6.09 -5.07 -31.22
CA SER A 210 -5.28 -5.54 -30.10
C SER A 210 -3.84 -5.05 -30.29
N ILE A 211 -3.12 -4.91 -29.20
CA ILE A 211 -1.68 -4.60 -29.17
C ILE A 211 -0.93 -5.87 -28.78
N ASP A 212 0.23 -6.11 -29.38
CA ASP A 212 1.18 -7.10 -28.88
C ASP A 212 2.09 -6.43 -27.84
N ILE A 213 2.07 -6.98 -26.62
CA ILE A 213 2.94 -6.60 -25.49
C ILE A 213 3.71 -7.82 -24.95
N HIS A 214 3.77 -8.91 -25.72
CA HIS A 214 4.29 -10.21 -25.30
C HIS A 214 5.56 -10.60 -26.07
N SER A 215 5.81 -10.02 -27.24
CA SER A 215 7.05 -10.21 -28.01
C SER A 215 8.28 -9.52 -27.41
N ALA A 216 8.10 -8.51 -26.55
CA ALA A 216 9.16 -7.84 -25.80
C ALA A 216 8.64 -7.29 -24.46
N LEU A 217 9.53 -7.12 -23.48
CA LEU A 217 9.20 -6.47 -22.21
C LEU A 217 8.92 -4.97 -22.41
N LEU A 218 7.88 -4.46 -21.73
CA LEU A 218 7.60 -3.03 -21.71
C LEU A 218 8.67 -2.28 -20.90
N CYS A 219 9.21 -1.22 -21.50
CA CYS A 219 10.18 -0.34 -20.84
C CYS A 219 9.46 0.70 -19.97
N ASP A 220 9.68 0.69 -18.66
CA ASP A 220 9.19 1.74 -17.76
C ASP A 220 10.32 2.28 -16.88
N ASP A 221 10.46 3.60 -16.81
CA ASP A 221 11.45 4.26 -15.97
C ASP A 221 10.85 4.52 -14.59
N LEU A 222 11.17 3.65 -13.63
CA LEU A 222 10.68 3.72 -12.25
C LEU A 222 11.15 5.02 -11.54
N THR A 223 12.29 5.58 -11.92
CA THR A 223 12.85 6.80 -11.33
C THR A 223 12.14 8.06 -11.82
N ARG A 224 11.53 8.00 -13.00
CA ARG A 224 10.95 9.17 -13.67
C ARG A 224 9.62 9.58 -13.05
N LYS A 225 9.71 10.55 -12.13
CA LYS A 225 8.61 11.18 -11.39
C LYS A 225 7.94 12.36 -12.13
N LEU A 226 8.60 12.96 -13.12
CA LEU A 226 8.08 14.16 -13.80
C LEU A 226 6.73 13.92 -14.51
N PRO A 227 5.77 14.86 -14.43
CA PRO A 227 4.56 14.81 -15.23
C PRO A 227 4.84 15.01 -16.73
N PRO A 228 4.02 14.48 -17.63
CA PRO A 228 2.90 13.57 -17.40
C PRO A 228 3.30 12.11 -17.72
N TYR A 229 4.45 11.63 -17.23
CA TYR A 229 5.06 10.37 -17.67
C TYR A 229 4.35 9.10 -17.16
N SER A 230 4.37 8.06 -18.01
CA SER A 230 4.17 6.64 -17.73
C SER A 230 4.65 5.82 -18.93
N MET A 231 4.74 4.49 -18.80
CA MET A 231 5.14 3.58 -19.90
C MET A 231 4.41 3.81 -21.24
N PHE A 232 3.15 4.29 -21.23
CA PHE A 232 2.37 4.62 -22.44
C PHE A 232 2.90 5.85 -23.22
N LYS A 233 3.82 6.61 -22.62
CA LYS A 233 4.51 7.75 -23.23
C LYS A 233 6.02 7.56 -23.25
N ASP A 234 6.51 6.39 -22.87
CA ASP A 234 7.90 6.05 -23.10
C ASP A 234 8.13 5.86 -24.61
N PRO A 235 9.14 6.52 -25.21
CA PRO A 235 9.41 6.40 -26.65
C PRO A 235 9.83 4.99 -27.07
N ARG A 236 10.28 4.14 -26.13
CA ARG A 236 10.66 2.73 -26.39
C ARG A 236 9.44 1.84 -26.66
N ASN A 237 8.30 2.12 -26.03
CA ASN A 237 7.09 1.30 -26.13
C ASN A 237 6.21 1.68 -27.32
N THR A 238 6.76 1.61 -28.53
CA THR A 238 6.07 2.03 -29.77
C THR A 238 4.75 1.27 -30.02
N CYS A 239 4.62 0.03 -29.53
CA CYS A 239 3.37 -0.74 -29.58
C CYS A 239 2.21 -0.08 -28.83
N LEU A 240 2.48 0.73 -27.80
CA LEU A 240 1.47 1.45 -27.00
C LEU A 240 1.02 2.78 -27.63
N HIS A 241 1.63 3.24 -28.72
CA HIS A 241 1.39 4.58 -29.30
C HIS A 241 0.11 4.63 -30.18
N THR A 242 -0.92 3.88 -29.81
CA THR A 242 -2.15 3.61 -30.56
C THR A 242 -3.26 4.65 -30.37
N ARG A 243 -2.93 5.89 -29.98
CA ARG A 243 -3.89 6.91 -29.47
C ARG A 243 -5.14 7.16 -30.33
N SER A 244 -5.08 6.91 -31.64
CA SER A 244 -6.21 7.09 -32.57
C SER A 244 -6.73 5.79 -33.19
N ALA A 245 -6.35 4.60 -32.69
CA ALA A 245 -6.74 3.31 -33.25
C ALA A 245 -8.25 3.06 -33.20
N LEU A 246 -8.86 3.05 -32.00
CA LEU A 246 -10.30 2.81 -31.83
C LEU A 246 -11.14 3.90 -32.52
N PHE A 247 -10.73 5.18 -32.42
CA PHE A 247 -11.39 6.29 -33.11
C PHE A 247 -11.42 6.09 -34.64
N ARG A 248 -10.29 5.70 -35.25
CA ARG A 248 -10.24 5.40 -36.69
C ARG A 248 -11.11 4.20 -37.06
N ALA A 249 -11.09 3.13 -36.26
CA ALA A 249 -11.94 1.96 -36.52
C ALA A 249 -13.44 2.30 -36.47
N ILE A 250 -13.87 3.15 -35.54
CA ILE A 250 -15.25 3.67 -35.46
C ILE A 250 -15.58 4.49 -36.70
N VAL A 251 -14.76 5.48 -37.08
CA VAL A 251 -15.04 6.38 -38.22
C VAL A 251 -15.00 5.65 -39.57
N SER A 252 -14.13 4.64 -39.72
CA SER A 252 -14.01 3.81 -40.92
C SER A 252 -15.09 2.73 -41.05
N THR A 253 -15.82 2.40 -39.98
CA THR A 253 -16.88 1.38 -39.99
C THR A 253 -18.24 2.06 -40.10
N PRO A 254 -18.98 1.97 -41.23
CA PRO A 254 -20.18 2.79 -41.47
C PRO A 254 -21.22 2.74 -40.35
N ALA A 255 -21.54 1.53 -39.85
CA ALA A 255 -22.53 1.37 -38.78
C ALA A 255 -22.10 2.03 -37.44
N LEU A 256 -20.80 2.00 -37.09
CA LEU A 256 -20.28 2.65 -35.88
C LEU A 256 -20.16 4.16 -36.08
N ARG A 257 -19.71 4.60 -37.26
CA ARG A 257 -19.68 6.02 -37.64
C ARG A 257 -21.06 6.65 -37.51
N ASP A 258 -22.08 6.01 -38.07
CA ASP A 258 -23.46 6.53 -38.10
C ASP A 258 -24.15 6.42 -36.74
N GLN A 259 -23.71 5.52 -35.85
CA GLN A 259 -24.08 5.51 -34.43
C GLN A 259 -23.55 6.73 -33.67
N PHE A 260 -22.31 7.17 -33.95
CA PHE A 260 -21.62 8.20 -33.16
C PHE A 260 -21.59 9.61 -33.80
N ILE A 261 -21.92 9.76 -35.09
CA ILE A 261 -21.87 11.04 -35.84
C ILE A 261 -23.22 11.32 -36.51
N VAL A 262 -23.86 12.44 -36.16
CA VAL A 262 -25.18 12.88 -36.69
C VAL A 262 -25.05 13.91 -37.83
N GLY A 263 -24.03 13.74 -38.67
CA GLY A 263 -23.67 14.63 -39.77
C GLY A 263 -22.55 15.63 -39.45
N ILE A 264 -22.44 16.67 -40.26
CA ILE A 264 -21.38 17.69 -40.21
C ILE A 264 -21.99 19.05 -39.82
N ASP A 265 -21.24 19.86 -39.09
CA ASP A 265 -21.54 21.27 -38.83
C ASP A 265 -20.98 22.11 -39.98
N MET A 266 -21.87 22.72 -40.75
CA MET A 266 -21.53 23.47 -41.96
C MET A 266 -20.78 24.78 -41.68
N ALA A 267 -20.80 25.29 -40.43
CA ALA A 267 -20.13 26.54 -40.07
C ALA A 267 -18.61 26.39 -39.86
N ASN A 268 -18.15 25.19 -39.53
CA ASN A 268 -16.74 24.88 -39.20
C ASN A 268 -16.22 23.58 -39.85
N ASN A 269 -17.06 22.89 -40.61
CA ASN A 269 -16.79 21.59 -41.26
C ASN A 269 -16.37 20.47 -40.29
N THR A 270 -16.84 20.50 -39.04
CA THR A 270 -16.53 19.47 -38.03
C THR A 270 -17.65 18.44 -37.85
N PRO A 271 -17.38 17.21 -37.40
CA PRO A 271 -18.42 16.22 -37.14
C PRO A 271 -19.32 16.62 -35.96
N ARG A 272 -20.64 16.54 -36.14
CA ARG A 272 -21.61 16.67 -35.05
C ARG A 272 -21.76 15.34 -34.34
N TRP A 273 -21.33 15.29 -33.09
CA TRP A 273 -21.27 14.05 -32.32
C TRP A 273 -22.60 13.69 -31.63
N ASN A 274 -22.96 12.40 -31.68
CA ASN A 274 -24.07 11.85 -30.92
C ASN A 274 -23.72 11.77 -29.43
N LYS A 275 -23.89 12.87 -28.69
CA LYS A 275 -23.57 12.95 -27.26
C LYS A 275 -24.33 11.95 -26.40
N VAL A 276 -25.47 11.42 -26.85
CA VAL A 276 -26.20 10.34 -26.15
C VAL A 276 -25.47 9.00 -26.31
N ALA A 277 -25.10 8.62 -27.53
CA ALA A 277 -24.32 7.40 -27.76
C ALA A 277 -22.94 7.45 -27.08
N LEU A 278 -22.24 8.59 -27.16
CA LEU A 278 -20.93 8.75 -26.52
C LEU A 278 -21.01 8.65 -24.97
N ARG A 279 -22.04 9.24 -24.34
CA ARG A 279 -22.27 9.09 -22.89
C ARG A 279 -22.69 7.66 -22.50
N SER A 280 -23.45 6.97 -23.35
CA SER A 280 -23.77 5.54 -23.17
C SER A 280 -22.53 4.65 -23.23
N TRP A 281 -21.56 4.97 -24.11
CA TRP A 281 -20.27 4.30 -24.15
C TRP A 281 -19.45 4.56 -22.87
N LEU A 282 -19.40 5.81 -22.37
CA LEU A 282 -18.75 6.12 -21.08
C LEU A 282 -19.35 5.36 -19.89
N TYR A 283 -20.67 5.11 -19.90
CA TYR A 283 -21.32 4.31 -18.87
C TYR A 283 -20.85 2.84 -18.89
N GLN A 284 -20.80 2.21 -20.08
CA GLN A 284 -20.22 0.86 -20.19
C GLN A 284 -18.73 0.84 -19.85
N TYR A 285 -17.98 1.89 -20.22
CA TYR A 285 -16.57 2.06 -19.86
C TYR A 285 -16.38 2.17 -18.35
N SER A 286 -17.27 2.87 -17.64
CA SER A 286 -17.24 2.95 -16.17
C SER A 286 -17.50 1.58 -15.54
N ARG A 287 -18.53 0.84 -15.98
CA ARG A 287 -18.76 -0.56 -15.57
C ARG A 287 -17.53 -1.45 -15.82
N PHE A 288 -16.89 -1.32 -16.98
CA PHE A 288 -15.69 -2.07 -17.32
C PHE A 288 -14.51 -1.77 -16.37
N ASN A 289 -14.23 -0.49 -16.09
CA ASN A 289 -13.17 -0.13 -15.15
C ASN A 289 -13.49 -0.59 -13.71
N LEU A 290 -14.76 -0.64 -13.29
CA LEU A 290 -15.17 -1.19 -11.99
C LEU A 290 -14.86 -2.70 -11.86
N LEU A 291 -15.17 -3.50 -12.89
CA LEU A 291 -14.88 -4.94 -12.87
C LEU A 291 -13.38 -5.23 -12.98
N LEU A 292 -12.65 -4.42 -13.76
CA LEU A 292 -11.20 -4.51 -13.87
C LEU A 292 -10.51 -4.16 -12.53
N MET A 293 -10.95 -3.09 -11.87
CA MET A 293 -10.51 -2.69 -10.52
C MET A 293 -10.83 -3.77 -9.48
N LEU A 294 -11.98 -4.44 -9.60
CA LEU A 294 -12.37 -5.55 -8.73
C LEU A 294 -11.46 -6.77 -8.90
N ARG A 295 -11.05 -7.13 -10.14
CA ARG A 295 -10.02 -8.16 -10.38
C ARG A 295 -8.70 -7.79 -9.70
N TRP A 296 -8.22 -6.57 -9.90
CA TRP A 296 -6.97 -6.08 -9.28
C TRP A 296 -7.00 -6.22 -7.75
N GLU A 297 -8.05 -5.74 -7.07
CA GLU A 297 -8.16 -5.81 -5.60
C GLU A 297 -8.30 -7.25 -5.06
N MET A 298 -8.81 -8.18 -5.87
CA MET A 298 -9.01 -9.58 -5.48
C MET A 298 -7.80 -10.50 -5.75
N LEU A 299 -6.98 -10.20 -6.76
CA LEU A 299 -5.96 -11.13 -7.27
C LEU A 299 -4.52 -10.61 -7.21
N ALA A 300 -4.27 -9.30 -7.17
CA ALA A 300 -2.92 -8.75 -7.28
C ALA A 300 -2.19 -8.71 -5.92
N GLY A 301 -1.81 -9.86 -5.36
CA GLY A 301 -1.21 -9.89 -4.01
C GLY A 301 -2.21 -9.45 -2.94
N SER A 302 -1.75 -9.10 -1.73
CA SER A 302 -2.65 -8.83 -0.61
C SER A 302 -3.49 -7.56 -0.81
N PRO A 303 -4.81 -7.58 -0.49
CA PRO A 303 -5.74 -6.48 -0.79
C PRO A 303 -5.26 -5.12 -0.27
N THR A 304 -5.57 -4.07 -1.02
CA THR A 304 -5.17 -2.70 -0.69
C THR A 304 -6.05 -2.12 0.43
N ARG A 305 -6.15 -0.79 0.48
CA ARG A 305 -7.24 -0.08 1.12
C ARG A 305 -8.08 0.52 -0.01
N GLY A 306 -9.42 0.36 0.04
CA GLY A 306 -10.29 0.83 -1.05
C GLY A 306 -10.06 2.29 -1.46
N THR A 307 -9.81 3.18 -0.49
CA THR A 307 -9.47 4.60 -0.70
C THR A 307 -8.15 4.83 -1.46
N GLU A 308 -7.21 3.90 -1.39
CA GLU A 308 -5.98 3.90 -2.19
C GLU A 308 -6.28 3.40 -3.60
N MET A 309 -6.93 2.23 -3.76
CA MET A 309 -7.29 1.64 -5.06
C MET A 309 -8.06 2.61 -5.97
N VAL A 310 -9.15 3.20 -5.46
CA VAL A 310 -10.00 4.09 -6.26
C VAL A 310 -9.32 5.42 -6.62
N SER A 311 -8.23 5.78 -5.94
CA SER A 311 -7.45 7.00 -6.20
C SER A 311 -6.15 6.73 -6.97
N MET A 312 -5.95 5.54 -7.52
CA MET A 312 -4.75 5.20 -8.30
C MET A 312 -4.68 5.96 -9.64
N LEU A 313 -3.46 6.27 -10.09
CA LEU A 313 -3.18 7.10 -11.26
C LEU A 313 -2.50 6.31 -12.40
N ALA A 314 -2.92 6.57 -13.65
CA ALA A 314 -2.35 5.99 -14.87
C ALA A 314 -1.10 6.73 -15.38
N GLN A 315 -0.82 7.92 -14.86
CA GLN A 315 0.33 8.76 -15.20
C GLN A 315 0.72 9.66 -14.01
N ASN A 316 1.98 10.12 -14.01
CA ASN A 316 2.45 11.10 -13.03
C ASN A 316 1.66 12.42 -13.19
N THR A 317 1.21 13.00 -12.07
CA THR A 317 0.62 14.35 -11.98
C THR A 317 1.53 15.27 -11.17
N GLN A 318 1.23 16.56 -11.13
CA GLN A 318 2.07 17.57 -10.43
C GLN A 318 2.35 17.24 -8.95
N THR A 319 1.45 16.49 -8.30
CA THR A 319 1.54 16.21 -6.85
C THR A 319 1.69 14.72 -6.51
N ARG A 320 1.58 13.80 -7.48
CA ARG A 320 1.66 12.35 -7.25
C ARG A 320 2.27 11.58 -8.43
N PRO A 321 3.11 10.55 -8.19
CA PRO A 321 3.49 9.60 -9.22
C PRO A 321 2.29 8.78 -9.73
N ARG A 322 2.46 8.11 -10.88
CA ARG A 322 1.59 7.02 -11.32
C ARG A 322 1.55 5.88 -10.29
N ASN A 323 0.55 5.02 -10.40
CA ASN A 323 0.46 3.78 -9.62
C ASN A 323 0.61 2.51 -10.46
N LEU A 324 0.45 2.57 -11.79
CA LEU A 324 0.69 1.43 -12.68
C LEU A 324 2.11 1.47 -13.25
N TYR A 325 2.85 0.36 -13.10
CA TYR A 325 4.26 0.21 -13.50
C TYR A 325 4.49 -1.13 -14.23
N ALA A 326 5.52 -1.19 -15.07
CA ALA A 326 6.09 -2.45 -15.55
C ALA A 326 7.36 -2.78 -14.75
N ILE A 327 7.46 -4.00 -14.22
CA ILE A 327 8.55 -4.48 -13.37
C ILE A 327 9.00 -5.85 -13.91
N GLY A 328 10.00 -5.84 -14.79
CA GLY A 328 10.40 -7.02 -15.54
C GLY A 328 9.25 -7.56 -16.41
N PRO A 329 8.85 -8.85 -16.28
CA PRO A 329 7.71 -9.42 -16.98
C PRO A 329 6.35 -9.07 -16.33
N ASN A 330 6.35 -8.42 -15.17
CA ASN A 330 5.16 -8.17 -14.37
C ASN A 330 4.58 -6.78 -14.61
N ILE A 331 3.25 -6.66 -14.65
CA ILE A 331 2.56 -5.36 -14.56
C ILE A 331 2.00 -5.23 -13.15
N ALA A 332 2.36 -4.16 -12.45
CA ALA A 332 2.07 -4.01 -11.03
C ALA A 332 1.41 -2.67 -10.67
N LEU A 333 0.49 -2.73 -9.71
CA LEU A 333 0.01 -1.57 -8.97
C LEU A 333 0.92 -1.34 -7.77
N VAL A 334 1.63 -0.21 -7.77
CA VAL A 334 2.46 0.21 -6.64
C VAL A 334 1.64 1.14 -5.77
N GLY A 335 1.22 0.61 -4.62
CA GLY A 335 0.71 1.42 -3.50
C GLY A 335 1.85 2.26 -2.89
N GLN A 336 1.48 3.39 -2.31
CA GLN A 336 2.40 4.32 -1.65
C GLN A 336 1.97 4.60 -0.21
N TYR A 337 0.68 4.50 0.11
CA TYR A 337 0.15 4.96 1.40
C TYR A 337 0.35 3.91 2.52
N HIS A 338 1.40 4.07 3.32
CA HIS A 338 1.57 3.25 4.52
C HIS A 338 0.90 3.86 5.76
N LYS A 339 0.27 3.03 6.61
CA LYS A 339 -0.47 3.49 7.80
C LYS A 339 0.43 4.16 8.85
N SER A 340 1.72 3.79 8.85
CA SER A 340 2.75 4.39 9.69
C SER A 340 3.67 5.36 8.94
N GLY A 341 3.36 5.74 7.68
CA GLY A 341 4.22 6.65 6.90
C GLY A 341 4.46 7.99 7.59
N ALA A 342 3.42 8.53 8.24
CA ALA A 342 3.47 9.72 9.09
C ALA A 342 4.19 9.51 10.46
N ILE A 343 4.75 8.33 10.70
CA ILE A 343 5.60 7.99 11.86
C ILE A 343 7.03 7.67 11.39
N SER A 344 7.19 7.01 10.22
CA SER A 344 8.49 6.70 9.62
C SER A 344 9.06 7.81 8.72
N GLY A 345 8.35 8.94 8.56
CA GLY A 345 8.76 10.04 7.67
C GLY A 345 8.86 9.65 6.19
N SER A 346 8.31 8.50 5.81
CA SER A 346 8.58 7.84 4.53
C SER A 346 7.41 6.94 4.12
N ASP A 347 7.00 7.06 2.85
CA ASP A 347 6.03 6.18 2.22
C ASP A 347 6.71 4.92 1.68
N LYS A 348 6.03 3.78 1.79
CA LYS A 348 6.55 2.47 1.36
C LYS A 348 6.00 2.13 -0.03
N LEU A 349 6.88 1.74 -0.94
CA LEU A 349 6.48 1.18 -2.23
C LEU A 349 5.97 -0.24 -2.02
N LEU A 350 4.71 -0.48 -2.37
CA LEU A 350 4.06 -1.79 -2.21
C LEU A 350 3.55 -2.28 -3.58
N PRO A 351 4.40 -2.93 -4.40
CA PRO A 351 4.00 -3.56 -5.64
C PRO A 351 2.98 -4.69 -5.41
N ARG A 352 2.01 -4.75 -6.31
CA ARG A 352 0.93 -5.75 -6.37
C ARG A 352 0.73 -6.13 -7.83
N ALA A 353 1.24 -7.29 -8.22
CA ALA A 353 1.35 -7.68 -9.62
C ALA A 353 0.07 -8.37 -10.11
N GLY A 354 -0.47 -7.93 -11.24
CA GLY A 354 -1.74 -8.43 -11.79
C GLY A 354 -1.57 -9.76 -12.48
N ASP A 355 -2.57 -10.64 -12.37
CA ASP A 355 -2.66 -11.87 -13.16
C ASP A 355 -2.62 -11.56 -14.67
N ALA A 356 -2.14 -12.49 -15.49
CA ALA A 356 -1.85 -12.21 -16.91
C ALA A 356 -3.07 -11.68 -17.69
N PHE A 357 -4.27 -12.17 -17.40
CA PHE A 357 -5.52 -11.66 -17.96
C PHE A 357 -5.76 -10.19 -17.56
N THR A 358 -5.76 -9.89 -16.26
CA THR A 358 -6.05 -8.56 -15.74
C THR A 358 -4.97 -7.55 -16.14
N ALA A 359 -3.71 -7.98 -16.17
CA ALA A 359 -2.56 -7.20 -16.60
C ALA A 359 -2.69 -6.77 -18.06
N ASP A 360 -2.77 -7.71 -19.02
CA ASP A 360 -2.90 -7.39 -20.45
C ASP A 360 -4.14 -6.54 -20.70
N LEU A 361 -5.31 -6.94 -20.20
CA LEU A 361 -6.56 -6.20 -20.40
C LEU A 361 -6.50 -4.75 -19.86
N THR A 362 -5.67 -4.48 -18.84
CA THR A 362 -5.38 -3.11 -18.36
C THR A 362 -4.51 -2.32 -19.34
N ILE A 363 -3.51 -2.94 -19.97
CA ILE A 363 -2.67 -2.30 -20.99
C ILE A 363 -3.47 -2.04 -22.28
N GLN A 364 -4.24 -3.02 -22.77
CA GLN A 364 -5.13 -2.88 -23.93
C GLN A 364 -6.15 -1.73 -23.70
N ASN A 365 -6.75 -1.65 -22.49
CA ASN A 365 -7.60 -0.55 -22.07
C ASN A 365 -6.92 0.82 -22.21
N LEU A 366 -5.76 0.99 -21.56
CA LEU A 366 -5.08 2.28 -21.46
C LEU A 366 -4.48 2.78 -22.79
N ALA A 367 -4.17 1.89 -23.73
CA ALA A 367 -3.63 2.25 -25.04
C ALA A 367 -4.68 2.34 -26.18
N LEU A 368 -5.79 1.57 -26.12
CA LEU A 368 -6.82 1.56 -27.17
C LEU A 368 -8.10 2.33 -26.79
N ALA A 369 -8.70 2.01 -25.65
CA ALA A 369 -10.01 2.53 -25.25
C ALA A 369 -9.94 3.88 -24.52
N ARG A 370 -8.97 4.02 -23.61
CA ARG A 370 -8.74 5.23 -22.82
C ARG A 370 -8.54 6.51 -23.66
N PRO A 371 -7.80 6.51 -24.80
CA PRO A 371 -7.74 7.68 -25.67
C PRO A 371 -9.10 8.11 -26.23
N PHE A 372 -9.98 7.16 -26.53
CA PHE A 372 -11.34 7.46 -26.98
C PHE A 372 -12.21 7.99 -25.83
N ALA A 373 -12.06 7.46 -24.61
CA ALA A 373 -12.70 8.02 -23.41
C ALA A 373 -12.28 9.48 -23.16
N GLN A 374 -10.99 9.81 -23.28
CA GLN A 374 -10.47 11.18 -23.18
C GLN A 374 -11.06 12.11 -24.27
N PHE A 375 -11.21 11.62 -25.50
CA PHE A 375 -11.88 12.36 -26.57
C PHE A 375 -13.38 12.59 -26.30
N ILE A 376 -14.09 11.58 -25.79
CA ILE A 376 -15.51 11.74 -25.42
C ILE A 376 -15.66 12.79 -24.31
N ALA A 377 -14.74 12.83 -23.33
CA ALA A 377 -14.79 13.78 -22.24
C ALA A 377 -14.79 15.23 -22.76
N THR A 378 -13.88 15.60 -23.67
CA THR A 378 -13.83 16.96 -24.24
C THR A 378 -15.04 17.28 -25.11
N VAL A 379 -15.62 16.31 -25.82
CA VAL A 379 -16.84 16.50 -26.63
C VAL A 379 -18.10 16.66 -25.76
N CYS A 380 -18.21 15.89 -24.68
CA CYS A 380 -19.42 15.81 -23.86
C CYS A 380 -19.43 16.79 -22.67
N TYR A 381 -18.25 17.24 -22.23
CA TYR A 381 -18.03 18.09 -21.05
C TYR A 381 -16.92 19.13 -21.30
N PRO A 382 -16.94 19.92 -22.39
CA PRO A 382 -15.83 20.80 -22.80
C PRO A 382 -15.44 21.85 -21.76
N ASN A 383 -16.39 22.27 -20.91
CA ASN A 383 -16.21 23.32 -19.91
C ASN A 383 -15.95 22.74 -18.50
N ASP A 384 -15.86 21.42 -18.34
CA ASP A 384 -15.56 20.76 -17.06
C ASP A 384 -14.13 20.17 -17.12
N PRO A 385 -13.12 20.90 -16.62
CA PRO A 385 -11.76 20.37 -16.60
C PRO A 385 -11.66 19.15 -15.68
N LYS A 386 -12.41 19.07 -14.57
CA LYS A 386 -12.30 17.95 -13.61
C LYS A 386 -12.68 16.63 -14.28
N VAL A 387 -13.73 16.62 -15.10
CA VAL A 387 -14.15 15.45 -15.88
C VAL A 387 -13.08 15.05 -16.91
N ILE A 388 -12.49 16.02 -17.61
CA ILE A 388 -11.41 15.76 -18.59
C ILE A 388 -10.17 15.21 -17.88
N GLU A 389 -9.80 15.77 -16.73
CA GLU A 389 -8.66 15.33 -15.91
C GLU A 389 -8.88 13.95 -15.28
N ALA A 390 -10.11 13.61 -14.88
CA ALA A 390 -10.44 12.26 -14.40
C ALA A 390 -10.15 11.18 -15.46
N TYR A 391 -10.52 11.40 -16.73
CA TYR A 391 -10.14 10.48 -17.82
C TYR A 391 -8.66 10.59 -18.22
N ARG A 392 -7.99 11.70 -17.91
CA ARG A 392 -6.56 11.90 -18.16
C ARG A 392 -5.68 11.12 -17.19
N ASP A 393 -6.01 11.19 -15.89
CA ASP A 393 -5.08 10.84 -14.81
C ASP A 393 -5.48 9.59 -14.01
N LEU A 394 -6.77 9.35 -13.75
CA LEU A 394 -7.20 8.21 -12.93
C LEU A 394 -6.98 6.90 -13.65
N LEU A 395 -6.55 5.86 -12.92
CA LEU A 395 -6.46 4.52 -13.47
C LEU A 395 -7.85 3.96 -13.79
N PHE A 396 -8.78 4.06 -12.84
CA PHE A 396 -10.16 3.56 -12.95
C PHE A 396 -11.19 4.71 -12.84
N PRO A 397 -11.54 5.40 -13.93
CA PRO A 397 -12.53 6.48 -13.92
C PRO A 397 -13.98 5.95 -13.89
N ASN A 398 -14.83 6.64 -13.14
CA ASN A 398 -16.27 6.45 -13.08
C ASN A 398 -16.97 7.73 -13.58
N MET A 399 -17.50 7.72 -14.81
CA MET A 399 -18.31 8.81 -15.39
C MET A 399 -17.72 10.24 -15.35
N GLY A 400 -16.40 10.40 -15.12
CA GLY A 400 -15.73 11.70 -14.95
C GLY A 400 -15.28 12.02 -13.52
N ARG A 401 -15.37 11.07 -12.60
CA ARG A 401 -14.78 11.12 -11.25
C ARG A 401 -13.99 9.84 -10.94
N ALA A 402 -13.41 9.75 -9.74
CA ALA A 402 -13.00 8.48 -9.16
C ALA A 402 -14.23 7.69 -8.67
N PHE A 403 -14.08 6.37 -8.53
CA PHE A 403 -14.98 5.60 -7.67
C PHE A 403 -14.79 6.02 -6.20
N ASP A 404 -15.76 5.72 -5.35
CA ASP A 404 -15.57 5.68 -3.90
C ASP A 404 -15.36 4.24 -3.40
N SER A 405 -14.98 4.09 -2.12
CA SER A 405 -14.73 2.77 -1.53
C SER A 405 -15.98 1.89 -1.44
N ASP A 406 -17.16 2.51 -1.45
CA ASP A 406 -18.41 1.85 -1.10
C ASP A 406 -19.04 1.30 -2.39
N GLU A 407 -18.91 2.01 -3.53
CA GLU A 407 -19.14 1.47 -4.88
C GLU A 407 -18.31 0.20 -5.16
N LEU A 408 -17.02 0.19 -4.80
CA LEU A 408 -16.17 -0.99 -4.94
C LEU A 408 -16.56 -2.10 -3.95
N SER A 409 -16.91 -1.74 -2.72
CA SER A 409 -17.36 -2.69 -1.70
C SER A 409 -18.69 -3.36 -2.07
N ASP A 410 -19.66 -2.61 -2.61
CA ASP A 410 -20.95 -3.13 -3.06
C ASP A 410 -20.83 -3.97 -4.34
N ALA A 411 -19.94 -3.60 -5.26
CA ALA A 411 -19.59 -4.46 -6.40
C ALA A 411 -19.02 -5.80 -5.91
N MET A 412 -18.06 -5.77 -4.98
CA MET A 412 -17.47 -6.97 -4.39
C MET A 412 -18.51 -7.82 -3.64
N ALA A 413 -19.40 -7.18 -2.87
CA ALA A 413 -20.49 -7.82 -2.15
C ALA A 413 -21.54 -8.46 -3.08
N LYS A 414 -21.80 -7.86 -4.25
CA LYS A 414 -22.68 -8.40 -5.30
C LYS A 414 -22.12 -9.69 -5.88
N TYR A 415 -20.88 -9.68 -6.38
CA TYR A 415 -20.29 -10.86 -7.04
C TYR A 415 -20.00 -12.00 -6.07
N SER A 416 -19.59 -11.70 -4.82
CA SER A 416 -19.45 -12.72 -3.78
C SER A 416 -20.77 -13.36 -3.39
N HIS A 417 -21.85 -12.59 -3.20
CA HIS A 417 -23.16 -13.13 -2.85
C HIS A 417 -23.74 -14.06 -3.93
N GLN A 418 -23.44 -13.82 -5.22
CA GLN A 418 -23.91 -14.67 -6.33
C GLN A 418 -23.38 -16.11 -6.29
N VAL A 419 -22.29 -16.38 -5.55
CA VAL A 419 -21.66 -17.71 -5.49
C VAL A 419 -21.56 -18.24 -4.06
N LEU A 420 -21.14 -17.39 -3.11
CA LEU A 420 -20.95 -17.74 -1.70
C LEU A 420 -22.26 -17.67 -0.89
N ASN A 421 -23.31 -17.02 -1.40
CA ASN A 421 -24.46 -16.55 -0.62
C ASN A 421 -24.09 -15.57 0.53
N VAL A 422 -22.85 -15.05 0.54
CA VAL A 422 -22.32 -14.11 1.54
C VAL A 422 -21.91 -12.80 0.86
N ARG A 423 -22.34 -11.66 1.41
CA ARG A 423 -21.94 -10.32 0.94
C ARG A 423 -20.55 -9.94 1.46
N LEU A 424 -19.50 -10.36 0.73
CA LEU A 424 -18.14 -9.93 1.04
C LEU A 424 -17.85 -8.55 0.43
N GLY A 425 -18.16 -7.48 1.17
CA GLY A 425 -17.58 -6.16 0.91
C GLY A 425 -16.08 -6.11 1.24
N LEU A 426 -15.40 -5.01 0.92
CA LEU A 426 -13.92 -4.87 1.01
C LEU A 426 -13.32 -5.40 2.32
N ASN A 427 -13.86 -4.99 3.48
CA ASN A 427 -13.37 -5.44 4.78
C ASN A 427 -13.58 -6.94 5.03
N ALA A 428 -14.68 -7.50 4.51
CA ALA A 428 -15.03 -8.90 4.71
C ALA A 428 -14.19 -9.81 3.79
N PHE A 429 -14.14 -9.50 2.49
CA PHE A 429 -13.26 -10.18 1.54
C PHE A 429 -11.81 -10.19 2.01
N ARG A 430 -11.30 -9.04 2.49
CA ARG A 430 -9.94 -8.93 3.00
C ARG A 430 -9.62 -9.87 4.17
N HIS A 431 -10.55 -10.06 5.12
CA HIS A 431 -10.36 -11.04 6.19
C HIS A 431 -10.40 -12.49 5.64
N VAL A 432 -11.30 -12.76 4.70
CA VAL A 432 -11.46 -14.06 4.04
C VAL A 432 -10.22 -14.43 3.22
N SER A 433 -9.67 -13.50 2.44
CA SER A 433 -8.51 -13.73 1.58
C SER A 433 -7.22 -13.89 2.39
N ILE A 434 -7.01 -13.08 3.44
CA ILE A 434 -5.85 -13.21 4.34
C ILE A 434 -5.92 -14.54 5.10
N ALA A 435 -7.10 -14.97 5.53
CA ALA A 435 -7.28 -16.28 6.15
C ALA A 435 -6.90 -17.42 5.19
N PHE A 436 -7.45 -17.43 3.96
CA PHE A 436 -7.10 -18.44 2.97
C PHE A 436 -5.60 -18.44 2.62
N ARG A 437 -4.98 -17.29 2.33
CA ARG A 437 -3.53 -17.18 2.04
C ARG A 437 -2.68 -17.85 3.11
N ARG A 438 -2.90 -17.50 4.37
CA ARG A 438 -2.13 -18.04 5.49
C ARG A 438 -2.15 -19.57 5.53
N MET A 439 -3.29 -20.20 5.22
CA MET A 439 -3.46 -21.65 5.32
C MET A 439 -3.21 -22.42 4.02
N LEU A 440 -3.32 -21.75 2.86
CA LEU A 440 -3.27 -22.36 1.52
C LEU A 440 -2.01 -21.98 0.71
N VAL A 441 -1.30 -20.94 1.13
CA VAL A 441 -0.09 -20.40 0.52
C VAL A 441 1.08 -20.43 1.52
N ASP A 442 0.95 -19.81 2.71
CA ASP A 442 2.07 -19.74 3.66
C ASP A 442 2.36 -21.08 4.36
N GLN A 443 1.33 -21.81 4.82
CA GLN A 443 1.53 -23.15 5.41
C GLN A 443 2.06 -24.19 4.41
N ALA A 444 1.98 -23.93 3.09
CA ALA A 444 2.60 -24.78 2.09
C ALA A 444 4.13 -24.60 2.04
N THR A 445 4.63 -23.41 2.40
CA THR A 445 6.07 -23.11 2.37
C THR A 445 6.78 -23.31 3.72
N GLU A 446 6.06 -23.49 4.84
CA GLU A 446 6.61 -23.66 6.21
C GLU A 446 7.62 -24.82 6.42
N GLN A 447 7.96 -25.60 5.39
CA GLN A 447 9.05 -26.60 5.42
C GLN A 447 10.42 -26.05 4.97
N GLU A 448 10.51 -24.80 4.51
CA GLU A 448 11.76 -24.18 4.03
C GLU A 448 12.18 -22.96 4.87
N THR A 449 13.47 -22.63 4.90
CA THR A 449 14.06 -21.71 5.90
C THR A 449 13.87 -20.20 5.64
N ASP A 450 13.48 -19.80 4.43
CA ASP A 450 13.53 -18.38 4.01
C ASP A 450 12.22 -17.60 4.25
N ASN A 451 11.30 -18.19 5.01
CA ASN A 451 9.87 -17.79 5.08
C ASN A 451 9.52 -16.59 5.96
N GLU A 452 10.50 -15.88 6.53
CA GLU A 452 10.23 -14.68 7.34
C GLU A 452 10.07 -13.43 6.45
N ILE A 453 10.94 -13.26 5.44
CA ILE A 453 10.89 -12.16 4.47
C ILE A 453 9.56 -12.15 3.70
N ILE A 454 9.08 -13.33 3.28
CA ILE A 454 7.83 -13.48 2.52
C ILE A 454 6.61 -13.11 3.37
N ARG A 455 6.56 -13.57 4.63
CA ARG A 455 5.44 -13.26 5.54
C ARG A 455 5.42 -11.79 5.94
N HIS A 456 6.59 -11.19 6.13
CA HIS A 456 6.74 -9.74 6.25
C HIS A 456 6.20 -9.02 5.00
N VAL A 457 6.62 -9.41 3.79
CA VAL A 457 6.15 -8.84 2.51
C VAL A 457 4.62 -8.92 2.35
N GLU A 458 3.97 -10.03 2.67
CA GLU A 458 2.49 -10.11 2.59
C GLU A 458 1.79 -9.29 3.68
N ALA A 459 2.36 -9.20 4.89
CA ALA A 459 1.89 -8.30 5.94
C ALA A 459 2.05 -6.81 5.55
N GLU A 460 3.11 -6.46 4.83
CA GLU A 460 3.37 -5.12 4.28
C GLU A 460 2.45 -4.77 3.10
N GLN A 461 2.23 -5.68 2.14
CA GLN A 461 1.21 -5.50 1.10
C GLN A 461 -0.18 -5.30 1.73
N ALA A 462 -0.47 -5.99 2.82
CA ALA A 462 -1.67 -5.75 3.60
C ALA A 462 -1.58 -4.44 4.43
N GLY A 463 -0.40 -3.92 4.71
CA GLY A 463 -0.18 -2.71 5.50
C GLY A 463 -0.61 -2.87 6.96
N HIS A 464 -0.24 -4.01 7.55
CA HIS A 464 -0.22 -4.26 8.98
C HIS A 464 1.20 -4.01 9.52
N SER A 465 1.34 -3.64 10.80
CA SER A 465 2.64 -3.62 11.48
C SER A 465 2.73 -4.80 12.45
N GLU A 466 3.87 -5.49 12.44
CA GLU A 466 4.12 -6.73 13.21
C GLU A 466 4.26 -6.51 14.73
N HIS A 467 4.17 -5.24 15.15
CA HIS A 467 4.16 -4.76 16.53
C HIS A 467 5.49 -4.88 17.30
N VAL A 468 6.42 -4.02 16.86
CA VAL A 468 7.49 -3.36 17.63
C VAL A 468 8.77 -4.18 17.86
N GLU A 469 8.73 -5.47 18.22
CA GLU A 469 9.95 -6.22 18.51
C GLU A 469 9.99 -7.68 18.00
N GLN A 470 10.82 -7.90 16.96
CA GLN A 470 11.99 -8.77 17.14
C GLN A 470 13.23 -7.88 17.33
N THR A 471 13.26 -7.22 18.50
CA THR A 471 14.36 -6.56 19.20
C THR A 471 15.61 -6.18 18.38
N ILE A 472 15.69 -4.88 18.04
CA ILE A 472 16.91 -4.03 18.05
C ILE A 472 18.21 -4.73 17.58
N TYR A 473 18.55 -4.50 16.30
CA TYR A 473 19.75 -4.97 15.56
C TYR A 473 19.83 -6.45 15.19
N ALA A 474 19.34 -6.76 13.99
CA ALA A 474 19.98 -7.74 13.09
C ALA A 474 20.09 -7.11 11.68
N VAL A 475 21.28 -6.59 11.37
CA VAL A 475 21.62 -5.83 10.14
C VAL A 475 20.96 -4.42 10.04
N SER A 476 21.79 -3.44 9.69
CA SER A 476 21.43 -2.02 9.55
C SER A 476 20.25 -1.79 8.58
N LEU A 477 19.22 -1.07 9.04
CA LEU A 477 18.01 -0.73 8.26
C LEU A 477 17.84 0.78 8.02
N ASP A 478 18.92 1.57 8.13
CA ASP A 478 18.93 3.00 7.81
C ASP A 478 18.76 3.31 6.29
N SER A 479 18.53 2.29 5.47
CA SER A 479 18.42 2.37 4.01
C SER A 479 17.08 1.87 3.43
N ILE A 480 15.95 2.06 4.12
CA ILE A 480 14.60 1.80 3.54
C ILE A 480 14.29 2.71 2.31
N GLY A 481 15.12 3.73 2.04
CA GLY A 481 15.15 4.43 0.76
C GLY A 481 15.64 3.58 -0.43
N GLU A 482 16.25 2.43 -0.19
CA GLU A 482 16.84 1.53 -1.19
C GLU A 482 16.15 0.16 -1.18
N TYR A 483 14.93 0.11 -1.74
CA TYR A 483 14.35 -1.16 -2.18
C TYR A 483 15.26 -1.77 -3.25
N SER A 484 15.95 -2.86 -2.93
CA SER A 484 16.72 -3.60 -3.93
C SER A 484 15.78 -4.19 -4.99
N ASP A 485 16.27 -4.31 -6.22
CA ASP A 485 15.55 -4.89 -7.37
C ASP A 485 14.94 -6.27 -7.03
N GLN A 486 15.68 -7.06 -6.26
CA GLN A 486 15.26 -8.36 -5.72
C GLN A 486 13.95 -8.28 -4.91
N MET A 487 13.74 -7.24 -4.08
CA MET A 487 12.54 -7.14 -3.27
C MET A 487 11.29 -6.86 -4.11
N LEU A 488 11.43 -6.10 -5.21
CA LEU A 488 10.33 -5.87 -6.17
C LEU A 488 9.88 -7.17 -6.83
N GLY A 489 10.81 -8.10 -7.08
CA GLY A 489 10.51 -9.48 -7.49
C GLY A 489 9.64 -10.21 -6.46
N VAL A 490 10.07 -10.27 -5.20
CA VAL A 490 9.35 -10.98 -4.12
C VAL A 490 7.89 -10.48 -3.94
N PHE A 491 7.64 -9.18 -4.09
CA PHE A 491 6.27 -8.63 -4.09
C PHE A 491 5.42 -9.14 -5.27
N CYS A 492 6.02 -9.35 -6.44
CA CYS A 492 5.37 -9.96 -7.61
C CYS A 492 5.13 -11.46 -7.38
N ASP A 493 6.11 -12.19 -6.84
CA ASP A 493 6.02 -13.63 -6.57
C ASP A 493 4.95 -13.96 -5.51
N ALA A 494 4.77 -13.11 -4.51
CA ALA A 494 3.64 -13.20 -3.57
C ALA A 494 2.27 -12.97 -4.23
N SER A 495 2.24 -12.17 -5.31
CA SER A 495 1.03 -12.03 -6.13
C SER A 495 0.80 -13.28 -6.99
N ALA A 496 1.87 -13.82 -7.60
CA ALA A 496 1.85 -15.03 -8.42
C ALA A 496 1.36 -16.26 -7.63
N ARG A 497 1.91 -16.54 -6.44
CA ARG A 497 1.51 -17.68 -5.59
C ARG A 497 0.02 -17.68 -5.26
N TRP A 498 -0.58 -16.52 -4.98
CA TRP A 498 -2.03 -16.40 -4.78
C TRP A 498 -2.82 -16.71 -6.04
N GLN A 499 -2.40 -16.18 -7.19
CA GLN A 499 -3.08 -16.37 -8.49
C GLN A 499 -3.04 -17.84 -8.91
N ILE A 500 -1.86 -18.48 -8.80
CA ILE A 500 -1.64 -19.92 -8.94
C ILE A 500 -2.61 -20.70 -8.05
N LYS A 501 -2.66 -20.38 -6.75
CA LYS A 501 -3.54 -21.10 -5.82
C LYS A 501 -5.03 -20.94 -6.17
N CYS A 502 -5.42 -19.80 -6.70
CA CYS A 502 -6.79 -19.51 -7.14
C CYS A 502 -7.17 -20.10 -8.52
N GLY A 503 -6.25 -20.78 -9.21
CA GLY A 503 -6.48 -21.32 -10.56
C GLY A 503 -6.50 -20.26 -11.66
N ILE A 504 -5.91 -19.08 -11.42
CA ILE A 504 -5.81 -17.98 -12.38
C ILE A 504 -4.39 -17.95 -12.96
N VAL A 505 -4.24 -17.67 -14.26
CA VAL A 505 -2.93 -17.60 -14.93
C VAL A 505 -2.11 -16.47 -14.30
N PRO A 506 -0.97 -16.77 -13.66
CA PRO A 506 -0.26 -15.79 -12.83
C PRO A 506 0.37 -14.65 -13.65
N THR A 507 0.75 -13.61 -12.93
CA THR A 507 1.63 -12.55 -13.41
C THR A 507 2.93 -13.11 -14.00
N GLY A 508 3.58 -12.34 -14.88
CA GLY A 508 4.79 -12.75 -15.61
C GLY A 508 4.56 -13.70 -16.80
N VAL A 509 3.37 -14.29 -16.95
CA VAL A 509 3.03 -15.14 -18.10
C VAL A 509 2.65 -14.27 -19.32
N SER A 510 3.58 -14.14 -20.28
CA SER A 510 3.39 -13.36 -21.51
C SER A 510 2.37 -14.00 -22.48
N ARG A 511 1.08 -13.76 -22.22
CA ARG A 511 -0.08 -14.18 -23.03
C ARG A 511 -1.13 -13.09 -23.08
N SER A 512 -1.86 -13.00 -24.19
CA SER A 512 -2.97 -12.06 -24.31
C SER A 512 -4.14 -12.45 -23.41
N TYR A 513 -5.02 -11.53 -23.03
CA TYR A 513 -6.16 -11.81 -22.16
C TYR A 513 -7.08 -12.93 -22.69
N ARG A 514 -7.12 -13.16 -24.02
CA ARG A 514 -7.86 -14.28 -24.63
C ARG A 514 -7.22 -15.64 -24.39
N GLU A 515 -5.90 -15.68 -24.23
CA GLU A 515 -5.09 -16.89 -23.99
C GLU A 515 -4.77 -17.09 -22.50
N ALA A 516 -4.89 -16.03 -21.69
CA ALA A 516 -4.59 -16.01 -20.26
C ALA A 516 -5.83 -16.21 -19.36
N THR A 517 -6.98 -16.58 -19.92
CA THR A 517 -8.20 -16.86 -19.15
C THR A 517 -7.98 -18.02 -18.16
N ALA A 518 -8.76 -18.07 -17.08
CA ALA A 518 -8.73 -19.17 -16.12
C ALA A 518 -9.06 -20.54 -16.77
N ALA A 519 -9.83 -20.55 -17.87
CA ALA A 519 -10.06 -21.76 -18.66
C ALA A 519 -8.79 -22.30 -19.35
N CYS A 520 -7.82 -21.42 -19.64
CA CYS A 520 -6.52 -21.78 -20.21
C CYS A 520 -5.50 -22.23 -19.15
N TYR A 521 -5.79 -22.10 -17.85
CA TYR A 521 -4.84 -22.34 -16.75
C TYR A 521 -4.14 -23.70 -16.81
N GLN A 522 -4.89 -24.80 -16.93
CA GLN A 522 -4.28 -26.15 -16.94
C GLN A 522 -3.51 -26.44 -18.24
N ASP A 523 -3.91 -25.85 -19.36
CA ASP A 523 -3.20 -25.96 -20.63
C ASP A 523 -1.83 -25.25 -20.56
N LEU A 524 -1.81 -23.98 -20.11
CA LEU A 524 -0.57 -23.22 -19.95
C LEU A 524 0.36 -23.83 -18.88
N ARG A 525 -0.19 -24.34 -17.78
CA ARG A 525 0.55 -25.10 -16.75
C ARG A 525 1.16 -26.37 -17.33
N SER A 526 0.41 -27.17 -18.09
CA SER A 526 0.93 -28.42 -18.68
C SER A 526 2.02 -28.19 -19.74
N LYS A 527 2.04 -27.00 -20.34
CA LYS A 527 3.11 -26.49 -21.22
C LYS A 527 4.30 -25.90 -20.45
N GLY A 528 4.27 -25.87 -19.12
CA GLY A 528 5.38 -25.41 -18.28
C GLY A 528 5.58 -23.89 -18.25
N LEU A 529 4.59 -23.07 -18.63
CA LEU A 529 4.73 -21.60 -18.61
C LEU A 529 4.81 -21.02 -17.19
N PHE A 530 4.29 -21.75 -16.21
CA PHE A 530 4.45 -21.46 -14.79
C PHE A 530 4.36 -22.78 -14.01
N ALA A 531 5.11 -22.87 -12.92
CA ALA A 531 4.96 -23.97 -11.97
C ALA A 531 3.78 -23.68 -11.04
N VAL A 532 3.16 -24.76 -10.54
CA VAL A 532 2.53 -24.71 -9.21
C VAL A 532 3.61 -25.12 -8.21
N ASP A 533 3.56 -24.59 -6.99
CA ASP A 533 4.20 -25.25 -5.84
C ASP A 533 3.49 -26.58 -5.53
N GLU A 534 3.60 -27.53 -6.46
CA GLU A 534 3.50 -28.95 -6.12
C GLU A 534 4.60 -29.22 -5.09
N PHE A 535 4.25 -29.93 -4.01
CA PHE A 535 5.21 -30.29 -2.96
C PHE A 535 6.38 -31.07 -3.57
N THR A 536 7.45 -30.38 -3.94
CA THR A 536 8.72 -31.01 -4.33
C THR A 536 9.27 -31.67 -3.08
N THR A 537 8.96 -32.95 -2.90
CA THR A 537 9.48 -33.78 -1.82
C THR A 537 10.97 -33.53 -1.70
N ALA A 538 11.45 -33.26 -0.48
CA ALA A 538 12.77 -32.65 -0.25
C ALA A 538 13.90 -33.36 -1.03
N GLU A 539 13.80 -34.69 -1.18
CA GLU A 539 14.64 -35.50 -2.07
C GLU A 539 14.96 -34.87 -3.43
N SER A 540 14.01 -34.22 -4.11
CA SER A 540 14.23 -33.65 -5.44
C SER A 540 15.18 -32.44 -5.38
N ARG A 541 14.94 -31.51 -4.44
CA ARG A 541 15.81 -30.35 -4.21
C ARG A 541 17.15 -30.79 -3.62
N THR A 542 17.18 -31.76 -2.71
CA THR A 542 18.42 -32.37 -2.19
C THR A 542 19.23 -33.06 -3.31
N ARG A 543 18.57 -33.73 -4.26
CA ARG A 543 19.24 -34.43 -5.39
C ARG A 543 19.78 -33.46 -6.44
N ALA A 544 19.14 -32.32 -6.65
CA ALA A 544 19.67 -31.21 -7.45
C ALA A 544 20.87 -30.54 -6.73
N LEU A 545 20.70 -30.13 -5.46
CA LEU A 545 21.76 -29.50 -4.68
C LEU A 545 22.99 -30.42 -4.51
N LEU A 546 22.80 -31.74 -4.39
CA LEU A 546 23.89 -32.73 -4.38
C LEU A 546 24.57 -32.90 -5.75
N ALA A 547 23.92 -32.53 -6.87
CA ALA A 547 24.59 -32.45 -8.17
C ALA A 547 25.42 -31.17 -8.25
N ASP A 548 24.83 -30.01 -7.94
CA ASP A 548 25.49 -28.70 -8.00
C ASP A 548 26.71 -28.63 -7.06
N VAL A 549 26.56 -29.08 -5.80
CA VAL A 549 27.67 -29.17 -4.84
C VAL A 549 28.75 -30.14 -5.31
N LYS A 550 28.39 -31.25 -5.97
CA LYS A 550 29.35 -32.24 -6.47
C LYS A 550 30.14 -31.71 -7.66
N ASP A 551 29.50 -31.01 -8.59
CA ASP A 551 30.19 -30.39 -9.72
C ASP A 551 30.97 -29.13 -9.31
N PHE A 552 30.53 -28.39 -8.28
CA PHE A 552 31.32 -27.32 -7.65
C PHE A 552 32.57 -27.86 -6.91
N ILE A 553 32.45 -28.94 -6.14
CA ILE A 553 33.60 -29.59 -5.50
C ILE A 553 34.57 -30.11 -6.58
N LYS A 554 34.04 -30.71 -7.65
CA LYS A 554 34.83 -31.24 -8.76
C LYS A 554 35.60 -30.14 -9.49
N SER A 555 34.95 -29.01 -9.83
CA SER A 555 35.63 -27.88 -10.48
C SER A 555 36.67 -27.23 -9.56
N SER A 556 36.34 -27.03 -8.28
CA SER A 556 37.25 -26.50 -7.26
C SER A 556 38.47 -27.39 -7.05
N MET A 557 38.30 -28.71 -7.01
CA MET A 557 39.42 -29.66 -6.90
C MET A 557 40.29 -29.66 -8.16
N THR A 558 39.70 -29.58 -9.36
CA THR A 558 40.47 -29.49 -10.62
C THR A 558 41.32 -28.22 -10.65
N ALA A 559 40.73 -27.06 -10.37
CA ALA A 559 41.45 -25.79 -10.30
C ALA A 559 42.58 -25.83 -9.25
N ALA A 560 42.31 -26.37 -8.05
CA ALA A 560 43.32 -26.53 -7.01
C ALA A 560 44.48 -27.46 -7.43
N THR A 561 44.22 -28.52 -8.20
CA THR A 561 45.30 -29.36 -8.73
C THR A 561 46.12 -28.66 -9.82
N GLU A 562 45.51 -27.82 -10.65
CA GLU A 562 46.23 -27.03 -11.66
C GLU A 562 47.08 -25.92 -11.02
N ASP A 563 46.57 -25.22 -10.00
CA ASP A 563 47.33 -24.24 -9.21
C ASP A 563 48.50 -24.89 -8.46
N ILE A 564 48.30 -26.06 -7.85
CA ILE A 564 49.37 -26.80 -7.17
C ILE A 564 50.44 -27.27 -8.17
N ALA A 565 50.03 -27.82 -9.32
CA ALA A 565 50.96 -28.25 -10.37
C ALA A 565 51.77 -27.07 -10.92
N THR A 566 51.10 -25.93 -11.18
CA THR A 566 51.73 -24.70 -11.68
C THR A 566 52.66 -24.07 -10.64
N SER A 567 52.27 -24.05 -9.36
CA SER A 567 53.11 -23.58 -8.25
C SER A 567 54.34 -24.47 -8.04
N LEU A 568 54.20 -25.79 -8.20
CA LEU A 568 55.32 -26.74 -8.13
C LEU A 568 56.27 -26.57 -9.32
N LEU A 569 55.76 -26.47 -10.55
CA LEU A 569 56.58 -26.21 -11.74
C LEU A 569 57.38 -24.90 -11.58
N ASN A 570 56.72 -23.81 -11.24
CA ASN A 570 57.36 -22.49 -11.05
C ASN A 570 58.41 -22.47 -9.91
N LYS A 571 58.29 -23.34 -8.91
CA LYS A 571 59.27 -23.49 -7.81
C LYS A 571 60.41 -24.45 -8.15
N LEU A 572 60.16 -25.51 -8.92
CA LEU A 572 61.16 -26.52 -9.29
C LEU A 572 62.03 -26.09 -10.47
N GLN A 573 61.49 -25.31 -11.40
CA GLN A 573 62.21 -24.80 -12.57
C GLN A 573 63.51 -24.03 -12.23
N PRO A 574 63.55 -23.07 -11.28
CA PRO A 574 64.81 -22.43 -10.88
C PRO A 574 65.75 -23.36 -10.11
N LEU A 575 65.23 -24.32 -9.33
CA LEU A 575 66.05 -25.28 -8.57
C LEU A 575 66.78 -26.28 -9.49
N LEU A 576 66.11 -26.75 -10.55
CA LEU A 576 66.72 -27.61 -11.56
C LEU A 576 67.85 -26.89 -12.32
N LEU A 577 67.70 -25.59 -12.58
CA LEU A 577 68.75 -24.75 -13.19
C LEU A 577 69.94 -24.51 -12.25
N GLN A 578 69.71 -24.42 -10.93
CA GLN A 578 70.77 -24.27 -9.93
C GLN A 578 71.55 -25.57 -9.67
N GLN A 579 70.90 -26.75 -9.76
CA GLN A 579 71.60 -28.03 -9.61
C GLN A 579 72.51 -28.40 -10.79
N GLN A 580 72.31 -27.80 -11.98
CA GLN A 580 73.23 -27.97 -13.12
C GLN A 580 74.49 -27.09 -13.03
N SER A 581 74.59 -26.20 -12.05
CA SER A 581 75.69 -25.22 -11.91
C SER A 581 76.48 -25.31 -10.59
N SER A 582 76.25 -26.36 -9.78
CA SER A 582 76.80 -26.48 -8.41
C SER A 582 77.41 -27.85 -8.07
N SER A 583 78.01 -28.53 -9.05
CA SER A 583 78.55 -29.90 -8.91
C SER A 583 80.07 -29.99 -8.65
N THR A 584 80.57 -29.37 -7.58
CA THR A 584 81.97 -29.58 -7.10
C THR A 584 82.13 -29.39 -5.59
N SER A 585 83.03 -30.20 -5.00
CA SER A 585 83.59 -30.11 -3.64
C SER A 585 82.64 -30.40 -2.46
N ALA A 586 82.94 -31.49 -1.74
CA ALA A 586 82.27 -31.91 -0.50
C ALA A 586 83.27 -32.04 0.65
N THR A 587 82.79 -31.97 1.90
CA THR A 587 83.52 -32.41 3.11
C THR A 587 82.52 -33.05 4.10
N VAL A 588 82.97 -34.04 4.88
CA VAL A 588 82.16 -34.87 5.79
C VAL A 588 82.65 -34.75 7.24
N VAL A 589 81.73 -34.65 8.21
CA VAL A 589 81.99 -34.84 9.67
C VAL A 589 80.74 -35.49 10.32
N THR A 590 80.93 -36.29 11.39
CA THR A 590 79.89 -37.05 12.14
C THR A 590 80.10 -36.88 13.66
N THR A 591 79.40 -37.42 14.68
CA THR A 591 78.45 -38.55 14.96
C THR A 591 77.87 -38.29 16.42
N PRO A 592 77.18 -39.17 17.20
CA PRO A 592 76.37 -40.39 16.99
C PRO A 592 74.94 -40.30 17.68
N PRO A 593 74.36 -41.21 18.54
CA PRO A 593 72.95 -41.63 18.34
C PRO A 593 71.98 -41.76 19.58
N ARG A 594 70.73 -42.20 19.31
CA ARG A 594 69.67 -42.93 20.12
C ARG A 594 69.83 -43.12 21.67
N PRO A 595 68.72 -43.10 22.46
CA PRO A 595 67.67 -44.17 22.47
C PRO A 595 66.18 -43.71 22.76
N PRO A 596 65.18 -44.63 22.87
CA PRO A 596 63.73 -44.30 22.92
C PRO A 596 63.00 -44.69 24.27
N PRO A 597 61.71 -45.15 24.32
CA PRO A 597 60.53 -44.38 24.83
C PRO A 597 59.78 -45.01 26.04
N LEU A 598 58.65 -44.44 26.52
CA LEU A 598 57.55 -45.16 27.24
C LEU A 598 56.24 -44.34 27.47
N VAL A 599 55.21 -44.94 28.12
CA VAL A 599 53.78 -44.53 28.19
C VAL A 599 53.17 -44.85 29.59
N THR A 600 52.13 -44.13 30.07
CA THR A 600 51.07 -44.65 31.03
C THR A 600 49.86 -43.71 31.24
N THR A 601 48.86 -44.13 32.06
CA THR A 601 47.46 -43.65 32.13
C THR A 601 46.94 -43.38 33.57
N PHE A 602 45.81 -42.66 33.76
CA PHE A 602 44.59 -43.01 34.56
C PHE A 602 43.60 -41.84 34.82
N SER A 603 42.52 -42.04 35.60
CA SER A 603 41.24 -41.27 35.59
C SER A 603 40.76 -40.76 37.01
N PRO A 604 39.45 -40.59 37.36
CA PRO A 604 38.64 -39.36 37.18
C PRO A 604 37.86 -38.83 38.44
N THR A 605 36.97 -37.83 38.24
CA THR A 605 35.69 -37.51 38.98
C THR A 605 35.64 -36.40 40.07
N ARG A 606 34.86 -35.30 39.86
CA ARG A 606 33.77 -34.77 40.76
C ARG A 606 33.15 -33.40 40.36
N GLN A 607 31.91 -33.17 40.80
CA GLN A 607 31.21 -31.87 41.04
C GLN A 607 30.80 -31.81 42.55
N PRO A 608 30.03 -30.84 43.12
CA PRO A 608 29.50 -29.53 42.63
C PRO A 608 29.70 -28.35 43.64
N THR A 609 29.16 -27.14 43.36
CA THR A 609 28.40 -26.27 44.33
C THR A 609 27.85 -24.96 43.70
N LYS A 610 26.96 -24.24 44.41
CA LYS A 610 26.32 -22.95 44.02
C LYS A 610 26.75 -21.78 44.91
N ARG A 611 26.66 -20.52 44.44
CA ARG A 611 26.24 -19.36 45.26
C ARG A 611 25.73 -18.16 44.42
N ARG A 612 25.07 -17.21 45.09
CA ARG A 612 24.50 -15.95 44.54
C ARG A 612 25.51 -14.80 44.60
N GLY A 613 25.33 -13.77 43.77
CA GLY A 613 25.89 -12.43 43.94
C GLY A 613 25.04 -11.38 43.23
N THR A 614 24.82 -10.23 43.86
CA THR A 614 24.07 -9.08 43.32
C THR A 614 25.05 -7.91 43.13
N VAL A 615 24.95 -7.16 42.02
CA VAL A 615 25.73 -5.92 41.81
C VAL A 615 24.82 -4.84 41.23
N SER A 616 25.02 -3.61 41.69
CA SER A 616 24.23 -2.42 41.33
C SER A 616 24.67 -1.80 40.01
N ILE A 617 23.75 -1.13 39.31
CA ILE A 617 24.07 -0.21 38.21
C ILE A 617 24.33 1.18 38.79
N VAL A 618 25.44 1.80 38.39
CA VAL A 618 25.73 3.22 38.68
C VAL A 618 25.28 4.05 37.48
N VAL A 619 24.57 5.15 37.75
CA VAL A 619 24.28 6.19 36.75
C VAL A 619 25.42 7.18 36.76
N ASP A 620 25.98 7.49 35.59
CA ASP A 620 26.90 8.61 35.39
C ASP A 620 26.38 9.48 34.24
N SER A 621 26.66 10.78 34.28
CA SER A 621 25.95 11.79 33.51
C SER A 621 26.83 13.00 33.18
N SER A 622 27.18 13.17 31.89
CA SER A 622 27.61 14.45 31.32
C SER A 622 27.49 14.47 29.79
N PRO A 623 27.12 15.60 29.16
CA PRO A 623 26.90 15.69 27.72
C PRO A 623 28.16 16.14 26.96
N THR A 624 28.26 15.78 25.68
CA THR A 624 29.20 16.43 24.74
C THR A 624 28.46 16.93 23.49
N LYS A 625 28.56 18.24 23.24
CA LYS A 625 28.07 18.85 22.00
C LYS A 625 29.07 18.61 20.87
N LYS A 626 28.59 18.19 19.69
CA LYS A 626 29.21 18.50 18.40
C LYS A 626 28.11 18.92 17.43
N GLY A 627 28.29 20.09 16.81
CA GLY A 627 27.40 20.54 15.74
C GLY A 627 27.70 19.81 14.42
N ARG A 628 26.72 19.81 13.52
CA ARG A 628 26.92 19.64 12.08
C ARG A 628 26.49 20.93 11.41
N GLU A 629 27.29 21.39 10.46
CA GLU A 629 26.92 22.47 9.54
C GLU A 629 25.92 21.91 8.52
N PHE A 630 24.90 22.70 8.17
CA PHE A 630 23.93 22.36 7.12
C PHE A 630 24.36 23.00 5.80
N SER A 631 24.20 22.27 4.69
CA SER A 631 24.40 22.81 3.34
C SER A 631 23.12 23.52 2.86
N PRO A 632 23.19 24.60 2.04
CA PRO A 632 22.01 25.44 1.77
C PRO A 632 20.94 24.83 0.85
N GLU A 633 21.25 23.78 0.10
CA GLU A 633 20.44 23.32 -1.05
C GLU A 633 19.15 22.53 -0.71
N LEU A 634 18.71 22.55 0.56
CA LEU A 634 17.53 21.80 1.04
C LEU A 634 16.27 22.68 1.26
N SER A 635 16.40 23.99 1.43
CA SER A 635 15.28 24.90 1.70
C SER A 635 14.20 24.88 0.62
N ASP A 636 14.63 24.87 -0.63
CA ASP A 636 13.78 25.20 -1.77
C ASP A 636 12.77 24.08 -2.07
N LEU A 637 13.14 22.83 -1.75
CA LEU A 637 12.27 21.66 -1.84
C LEU A 637 11.21 21.61 -0.73
N GLU A 638 11.52 22.11 0.47
CA GLU A 638 10.54 22.22 1.56
C GLU A 638 9.55 23.36 1.28
N GLU A 639 10.01 24.50 0.77
CA GLU A 639 9.12 25.56 0.28
C GLU A 639 8.20 25.10 -0.85
N GLU A 640 8.71 24.37 -1.86
CA GLU A 640 7.86 23.90 -2.97
C GLU A 640 6.83 22.83 -2.51
N GLN A 641 7.19 21.99 -1.54
CA GLN A 641 6.22 21.09 -0.90
C GLN A 641 5.13 21.86 -0.14
N ILE A 642 5.48 22.87 0.65
CA ILE A 642 4.50 23.73 1.34
C ILE A 642 3.54 24.39 0.33
N ARG A 643 4.08 24.96 -0.75
CA ARG A 643 3.31 25.56 -1.87
C ARG A 643 2.42 24.55 -2.63
N SER A 644 2.58 23.24 -2.44
CA SER A 644 1.70 22.22 -3.01
C SER A 644 0.40 22.00 -2.22
N PHE A 645 0.39 22.31 -0.92
CA PHE A 645 -0.78 22.21 -0.04
C PHE A 645 -1.69 23.46 -0.08
N THR A 646 -1.20 24.60 -0.57
CA THR A 646 -1.87 25.91 -0.44
C THR A 646 -3.00 26.19 -1.43
N LYS A 647 -3.45 25.21 -2.25
CA LYS A 647 -4.68 25.37 -3.06
C LYS A 647 -5.92 25.33 -2.16
N PRO A 648 -6.64 26.46 -1.92
CA PRO A 648 -7.64 26.54 -0.84
C PRO A 648 -8.77 25.50 -0.98
N SER A 649 -9.22 25.26 -2.21
CA SER A 649 -10.28 24.30 -2.55
C SER A 649 -9.99 22.86 -2.15
N THR A 650 -8.72 22.48 -1.97
CA THR A 650 -8.34 21.11 -1.54
C THR A 650 -8.43 20.96 -0.02
N LEU A 651 -8.13 22.03 0.73
CA LEU A 651 -8.29 22.06 2.19
C LEU A 651 -9.76 22.25 2.56
N GLN A 652 -10.45 23.22 1.94
CA GLN A 652 -11.88 23.50 2.10
C GLN A 652 -12.73 22.23 1.96
N CYS A 653 -12.54 21.47 0.87
CA CYS A 653 -13.29 20.24 0.62
C CYS A 653 -13.11 19.19 1.73
N LYS A 654 -11.89 18.99 2.24
CA LYS A 654 -11.61 18.06 3.34
C LYS A 654 -12.14 18.55 4.69
N PHE A 655 -12.06 19.85 4.94
CA PHE A 655 -12.51 20.48 6.18
C PHE A 655 -14.04 20.47 6.28
N MET A 656 -14.75 20.91 5.23
CA MET A 656 -16.21 20.83 5.13
C MET A 656 -16.72 19.39 5.23
N THR A 657 -16.08 18.41 4.56
CA THR A 657 -16.46 16.99 4.69
C THR A 657 -16.36 16.49 6.14
N CYS A 658 -15.41 17.02 6.92
CA CYS A 658 -15.26 16.70 8.34
C CYS A 658 -16.32 17.40 9.22
N ILE A 659 -16.85 18.56 8.80
CA ILE A 659 -17.91 19.33 9.48
C ILE A 659 -19.32 18.80 9.18
N CYS A 660 -19.59 18.32 7.97
CA CYS A 660 -20.87 17.66 7.65
C CYS A 660 -21.13 16.44 8.56
N ASP A 661 -20.06 15.76 8.99
CA ASP A 661 -20.07 14.64 9.94
C ASP A 661 -20.41 15.07 11.39
N PHE A 662 -20.33 16.38 11.69
CA PHE A 662 -20.74 17.02 12.95
C PHE A 662 -22.20 17.53 12.94
N GLN A 663 -22.80 17.82 11.77
CA GLN A 663 -24.15 18.41 11.66
C GLN A 663 -25.32 17.41 11.82
N PHE A 664 -25.09 16.21 12.35
CA PHE A 664 -26.13 15.21 12.64
C PHE A 664 -26.06 14.69 14.09
N HIS A 665 -26.43 15.55 15.06
CA HIS A 665 -27.63 15.34 15.89
C HIS A 665 -27.95 16.50 16.84
#